data_AF-A0A1Q3GSZ6-F1
#
_entry.id   AF-A0A1Q3GSZ6-F1
#
_cell.length_a   1.000
_cell.length_b   1.000
_cell.length_c   1.000
_cell.angle_alpha   90.00
_cell.angle_beta   90.00
_cell.angle_gamma   90.00
#
_symmetry.space_group_name_H-M   'P 1'
#
loop_
_entity.id
_entity.type
_entity.pdbx_description
1 polymer ?
#
loop_
_entity_poly.entity_id
_entity_poly.type
_entity_poly.pdbx_seq_one_letter_code
_entity_poly.pdbx_strand_id
1 'polypeptide(L)'
;MVYYTLNRGILVMALLCLCISMSFNKAYAQETHKKEFCGTEATPKQIEYMETLRSTIQNSNRLRATTSLQNLVYIPIKAHIVRKSNGVGGLDLLDLLKAMENLNNKYRVANMAFYLYESINYIDNDAYYNFSSSDESAMAFGNDVANVINIYFVQSARSGTSNVCGYARFPNGSSGGATDRIIMVNSCTTNGSTYPHELGHYFSLYHTHGKTNTGTTDELVDGSNCTTAGDDICDTPADPNLSGQVNTDGCTYTGTATDANGDLYTPDATNLMSYSPSTCRSNFSQGQYDRIVGAFTNSRNYLLTRTTPPPTIGSFTSNNDQIVIQGSGFSLNAGDNIVAVNGVPAVVTSSTNTQLVVNMPANASTGLITVSVNQQLAISTQSILVTVSAFPYTESFEQGLGDWTQSIEDDFNWSINAGGTPSVSTGPTNATDGSEYLYTEASGNNNPGKVTYLTSTYFDLSTLTTPKFSFSYHMFGGTMGTLTLEISDDNGQNWTSLWTQTGDQGNNWNTETLDLANYQGKTVQFRFVGTTGSSWQSDIAIDHIQVNNTGAIQIASVSPSQVSVGETFTITGTGFSAIPSENIVKINGVLAQVTGASATSLQVVVPIGATSGKITVISNGKVAVSAGSILIPITVYPYSEGFERGFGVWSQNVADSIDWTRGLGSTPSASTGPSSAAEGDFYLFTEASNPNFPDKVAIITSAPFELANLIDPIFTFSYHMFGGSMGTLTLEVIRGSETTWTTLWTQTGDQGDEWKTQTIDLSAYQNEAVQFRFVGTTGSSWQSDMAIDNIIIDGKQVTISSFSPAIARQGDTITITGLNFQPGDNDNVVKFNGLPATILSATETQLMVIVPENATSGKVTVTINTGQTGTSTTDFLVIPEILSVSPLHGKEGDLVTIQGKAFSPTASKNIVSFGGVATVADSVNGNALYVTVPVGALTGQVTVAVRGQVATSTDVFVVAPTITAFLPDSGRVGDEITIIGTNFVQGNSHVRLNGRWMTTTSVTPTEIKAIVPYHAVTGKVTVKIGRDVAVSPVDFKIFVLKPTITDFFPKSGQRGDTITITGTNFEIDYNRAQVRLNGRWVPVVERSVTTLKVVIPYHAATGKFTVKVGQEIATAAEDFIVNEFGTTYSLYPNPTAGLVHFQIQGMTNEPATVRVFDRDGQEVLQNQMNLQQGTFTLDISSLPAGRYIFKIQLAQQVITRTIIKN
;
A
#
# COMPACT_ATOMS: atom_id res chain seq x y z
N MET A 1 -58.68 -13.52 -39.85
CA MET A 1 -59.53 -14.67 -39.52
C MET A 1 -59.30 -14.99 -38.04
N VAL A 2 -60.24 -15.25 -37.13
CA VAL A 2 -61.70 -15.07 -36.98
C VAL A 2 -62.09 -16.07 -35.86
N TYR A 3 -62.34 -15.57 -34.64
CA TYR A 3 -63.08 -16.20 -33.52
C TYR A 3 -62.67 -17.63 -33.03
N TYR A 4 -63.10 -18.16 -31.86
CA TYR A 4 -64.03 -17.67 -30.83
C TYR A 4 -63.44 -17.76 -29.39
N THR A 5 -64.24 -17.97 -28.33
CA THR A 5 -63.90 -17.68 -26.91
C THR A 5 -64.65 -18.56 -25.89
N LEU A 6 -64.33 -18.41 -24.58
CA LEU A 6 -65.08 -18.85 -23.37
C LEU A 6 -64.92 -20.34 -22.94
N ASN A 7 -65.05 -20.74 -21.65
CA ASN A 7 -65.20 -20.01 -20.37
C ASN A 7 -64.62 -20.80 -19.15
N ARG A 8 -64.66 -20.20 -17.95
CA ARG A 8 -64.19 -20.75 -16.65
C ARG A 8 -65.14 -21.77 -15.98
N GLY A 9 -64.53 -22.70 -15.25
CA GLY A 9 -64.84 -22.94 -13.82
C GLY A 9 -65.78 -24.10 -13.44
N ILE A 10 -65.36 -24.90 -12.45
CA ILE A 10 -66.20 -25.80 -11.63
C ILE A 10 -65.77 -25.67 -10.16
N LEU A 11 -66.75 -25.67 -9.24
CA LEU A 11 -66.58 -25.60 -7.79
C LEU A 11 -67.79 -26.31 -7.12
N VAL A 12 -67.59 -26.89 -5.92
CA VAL A 12 -68.62 -27.32 -4.92
C VAL A 12 -69.34 -28.68 -5.10
N MET A 13 -69.39 -29.45 -3.98
CA MET A 13 -70.29 -30.58 -3.60
C MET A 13 -70.20 -31.91 -4.37
N ALA A 14 -70.51 -33.09 -3.80
CA ALA A 14 -70.95 -33.50 -2.43
C ALA A 14 -70.15 -34.77 -2.00
N LEU A 15 -69.89 -35.10 -0.72
CA LEU A 15 -70.75 -35.42 0.44
C LEU A 15 -71.58 -36.73 0.33
N LEU A 16 -71.39 -37.62 1.33
CA LEU A 16 -72.07 -38.89 1.68
C LEU A 16 -72.04 -40.08 0.68
N CYS A 17 -71.30 -41.13 1.06
CA CYS A 17 -71.77 -42.51 1.38
C CYS A 17 -70.62 -43.55 1.24
N LEU A 18 -70.55 -44.67 1.95
CA LEU A 18 -71.06 -45.06 3.28
C LEU A 18 -70.39 -46.41 3.66
N CYS A 19 -69.90 -46.57 4.91
CA CYS A 19 -69.80 -47.84 5.65
C CYS A 19 -68.92 -49.05 5.17
N ILE A 20 -68.31 -49.68 6.20
CA ILE A 20 -67.93 -51.11 6.36
C ILE A 20 -66.52 -51.59 5.95
N SER A 21 -65.92 -52.31 6.93
CA SER A 21 -64.75 -53.21 6.92
C SER A 21 -63.34 -52.60 6.89
N MET A 22 -62.35 -53.14 7.60
CA MET A 22 -62.38 -53.77 8.95
C MET A 22 -60.95 -53.84 9.51
N SER A 23 -60.86 -53.75 10.83
CA SER A 23 -59.70 -53.94 11.70
C SER A 23 -58.58 -54.89 11.22
N PHE A 24 -57.33 -54.45 11.36
CA PHE A 24 -56.25 -55.33 11.80
C PHE A 24 -55.59 -54.76 13.06
N ASN A 25 -55.36 -55.63 14.05
CA ASN A 25 -55.01 -55.20 15.39
C ASN A 25 -53.53 -54.79 15.48
N LYS A 26 -53.25 -53.58 15.95
CA LYS A 26 -52.15 -53.44 16.91
C LYS A 26 -52.64 -54.12 18.19
N ALA A 27 -51.86 -55.07 18.70
CA ALA A 27 -52.22 -55.75 19.94
C ALA A 27 -52.28 -54.72 21.08
N TYR A 28 -53.40 -54.69 21.81
CA TYR A 28 -53.39 -54.10 23.14
C TYR A 28 -52.45 -54.93 24.01
N ALA A 29 -51.22 -54.45 24.17
CA ALA A 29 -50.44 -54.78 25.35
C ALA A 29 -51.27 -54.27 26.54
N GLN A 30 -51.91 -55.19 27.26
CA GLN A 30 -52.75 -54.88 28.39
C GLN A 30 -51.83 -54.30 29.48
N GLU A 31 -51.83 -52.98 29.64
CA GLU A 31 -51.00 -52.33 30.66
C GLU A 31 -51.45 -52.80 32.05
N THR A 32 -50.65 -53.69 32.64
CA THR A 32 -50.87 -54.20 33.98
C THR A 32 -50.69 -53.05 34.96
N HIS A 33 -51.82 -52.57 35.52
CA HIS A 33 -51.93 -51.38 36.37
C HIS A 33 -50.70 -51.15 37.27
N LYS A 34 -49.77 -50.31 36.79
CA LYS A 34 -48.63 -49.89 37.61
C LYS A 34 -49.16 -48.94 38.67
N LYS A 35 -48.96 -49.32 39.93
CA LYS A 35 -49.17 -48.44 41.07
C LYS A 35 -48.21 -47.26 40.98
N GLU A 36 -48.69 -46.11 40.49
CA GLU A 36 -47.94 -44.87 40.48
C GLU A 36 -47.68 -44.43 41.94
N PHE A 37 -46.42 -44.50 42.36
CA PHE A 37 -45.98 -44.09 43.69
C PHE A 37 -45.37 -42.70 43.60
N CYS A 38 -45.91 -41.74 44.36
CA CYS A 38 -45.25 -40.47 44.60
C CYS A 38 -43.97 -40.72 45.43
N GLY A 39 -42.84 -40.13 45.03
CA GLY A 39 -41.59 -40.23 45.78
C GLY A 39 -41.47 -39.22 46.91
N THR A 40 -42.36 -38.22 46.98
CA THR A 40 -42.40 -37.23 48.05
C THR A 40 -43.01 -37.85 49.30
N GLU A 41 -42.22 -38.00 50.37
CA GLU A 41 -42.70 -38.33 51.71
C GLU A 41 -42.29 -37.21 52.68
N ALA A 42 -43.23 -36.69 53.47
CA ALA A 42 -43.00 -35.53 54.32
C ALA A 42 -42.19 -35.92 55.58
N THR A 43 -40.91 -35.55 55.63
CA THR A 43 -40.10 -35.79 56.84
C THR A 43 -40.62 -34.96 58.03
N PRO A 44 -40.34 -35.34 59.29
CA PRO A 44 -40.91 -34.68 60.47
C PRO A 44 -40.73 -33.16 60.54
N LYS A 45 -39.65 -32.60 59.98
CA LYS A 45 -39.46 -31.14 59.90
C LYS A 45 -40.27 -30.46 58.81
N GLN A 46 -40.54 -31.15 57.71
CA GLN A 46 -41.43 -30.65 56.66
C GLN A 46 -42.87 -30.65 57.17
N ILE A 47 -43.26 -31.66 57.95
CA ILE A 47 -44.52 -31.68 58.71
C ILE A 47 -44.56 -30.49 59.68
N GLU A 48 -43.60 -30.36 60.61
CA GLU A 48 -43.52 -29.25 61.56
C GLU A 48 -43.69 -27.88 60.88
N TYR A 49 -42.92 -27.63 59.80
CA TYR A 49 -43.04 -26.42 59.00
C TYR A 49 -44.43 -26.26 58.37
N MET A 50 -45.01 -27.30 57.77
CA MET A 50 -46.36 -27.23 57.18
C MET A 50 -47.43 -26.92 58.23
N GLU A 51 -47.27 -27.42 59.46
CA GLU A 51 -48.18 -27.10 60.56
C GLU A 51 -48.06 -25.63 61.02
N THR A 52 -46.89 -24.98 60.89
CA THR A 52 -46.78 -23.52 61.14
C THR A 52 -47.65 -22.70 60.17
N LEU A 53 -47.80 -23.17 58.92
CA LEU A 53 -48.63 -22.49 57.91
C LEU A 53 -50.12 -22.62 58.19
N ARG A 54 -50.58 -23.61 58.98
CA ARG A 54 -52.01 -23.94 59.21
C ARG A 54 -52.83 -22.71 59.61
N SER A 55 -52.33 -21.90 60.55
CA SER A 55 -52.99 -20.67 61.02
C SER A 55 -53.08 -19.56 59.95
N THR A 56 -52.12 -19.52 59.03
CA THR A 56 -52.06 -18.58 57.92
C THR A 56 -53.01 -19.00 56.79
N ILE A 57 -53.09 -20.30 56.51
CA ILE A 57 -54.00 -20.92 55.53
C ILE A 57 -55.46 -20.70 55.96
N GLN A 58 -55.78 -20.87 57.24
CA GLN A 58 -57.13 -20.61 57.79
C GLN A 58 -57.59 -19.13 57.66
N ASN A 59 -56.70 -18.22 57.25
CA ASN A 59 -57.01 -16.81 56.96
C ASN A 59 -56.93 -16.47 55.45
N SER A 60 -56.91 -17.46 54.56
CA SER A 60 -56.63 -17.31 53.12
C SER A 60 -57.50 -16.28 52.37
N ASN A 61 -58.81 -16.24 52.64
CA ASN A 61 -59.73 -15.26 52.06
C ASN A 61 -59.28 -13.80 52.31
N ARG A 62 -58.58 -13.56 53.42
CA ARG A 62 -57.98 -12.26 53.74
C ARG A 62 -56.66 -12.05 52.99
N LEU A 63 -55.83 -13.09 52.87
CA LEU A 63 -54.57 -13.06 52.10
C LEU A 63 -54.80 -12.78 50.61
N ARG A 64 -55.80 -13.39 49.96
CA ARG A 64 -56.16 -13.06 48.56
C ARG A 64 -56.51 -11.57 48.38
N ALA A 65 -57.08 -10.94 49.41
CA ALA A 65 -57.45 -9.53 49.38
C ALA A 65 -56.29 -8.56 49.72
N THR A 66 -55.28 -8.99 50.51
CA THR A 66 -54.24 -8.11 51.08
C THR A 66 -52.79 -8.43 50.68
N THR A 67 -52.54 -9.47 49.88
CA THR A 67 -51.19 -9.80 49.37
C THR A 67 -50.88 -9.10 48.05
N SER A 68 -49.60 -9.11 47.65
CA SER A 68 -49.10 -8.55 46.38
C SER A 68 -49.55 -9.30 45.12
N LEU A 69 -50.42 -10.31 45.25
CA LEU A 69 -50.89 -11.21 44.18
C LEU A 69 -52.22 -10.78 43.51
N GLN A 70 -52.56 -9.49 43.55
CA GLN A 70 -53.71 -8.97 42.80
C GLN A 70 -53.48 -9.01 41.26
N ASN A 71 -52.24 -9.17 40.82
CA ASN A 71 -51.85 -9.41 39.43
C ASN A 71 -51.13 -10.76 39.31
N LEU A 72 -51.09 -11.30 38.08
CA LEU A 72 -50.33 -12.52 37.75
C LEU A 72 -48.83 -12.31 38.05
N VAL A 73 -48.26 -13.19 38.87
CA VAL A 73 -46.84 -13.19 39.22
C VAL A 73 -46.08 -14.25 38.42
N TYR A 74 -44.88 -13.88 37.97
CA TYR A 74 -44.00 -14.71 37.14
C TYR A 74 -42.85 -15.27 37.98
N ILE A 75 -42.78 -16.60 38.08
CA ILE A 75 -41.88 -17.33 38.98
C ILE A 75 -40.79 -18.04 38.16
N PRO A 76 -39.50 -17.85 38.47
CA PRO A 76 -38.42 -18.52 37.74
C PRO A 76 -38.30 -20.01 38.10
N ILE A 77 -38.26 -20.85 37.06
CA ILE A 77 -37.85 -22.26 37.11
C ILE A 77 -36.51 -22.39 36.39
N LYS A 78 -35.49 -22.97 37.04
CA LYS A 78 -34.29 -23.45 36.36
C LYS A 78 -34.47 -24.93 36.02
N ALA A 79 -34.47 -25.21 34.71
CA ALA A 79 -34.55 -26.57 34.21
C ALA A 79 -33.14 -27.15 34.03
N HIS A 80 -32.87 -28.26 34.70
CA HIS A 80 -31.67 -29.06 34.56
C HIS A 80 -32.05 -30.36 33.85
N ILE A 81 -31.59 -30.56 32.62
CA ILE A 81 -31.92 -31.76 31.84
C ILE A 81 -30.73 -32.70 31.88
N VAL A 82 -30.91 -33.87 32.50
CA VAL A 82 -29.85 -34.87 32.65
C VAL A 82 -29.84 -35.79 31.43
N ARG A 83 -28.67 -35.91 30.80
CA ARG A 83 -28.42 -36.69 29.58
C ARG A 83 -27.31 -37.69 29.85
N LYS A 84 -27.08 -38.59 28.88
CA LYS A 84 -25.88 -39.45 28.86
C LYS A 84 -24.62 -38.59 28.72
N SER A 85 -23.45 -39.15 29.02
CA SER A 85 -22.17 -38.40 28.94
C SER A 85 -21.76 -38.02 27.50
N ASN A 86 -22.44 -38.57 26.49
CA ASN A 86 -22.32 -38.17 25.08
C ASN A 86 -23.37 -37.13 24.63
N GLY A 87 -24.09 -36.50 25.56
CA GLY A 87 -25.10 -35.49 25.28
C GLY A 87 -26.44 -36.03 24.75
N VAL A 88 -26.64 -37.35 24.71
CA VAL A 88 -27.83 -38.00 24.15
C VAL A 88 -28.90 -38.29 25.22
N GLY A 89 -30.17 -38.14 24.84
CA GLY A 89 -31.32 -38.37 25.71
C GLY A 89 -31.66 -37.16 26.59
N GLY A 90 -32.40 -37.42 27.67
CA GLY A 90 -33.00 -36.37 28.50
C GLY A 90 -34.44 -36.05 28.08
N LEU A 91 -35.02 -35.00 28.66
CA LEU A 91 -36.33 -34.48 28.27
C LEU A 91 -36.18 -33.63 27.00
N ASP A 92 -37.05 -33.87 26.00
CA ASP A 92 -37.14 -33.03 24.81
C ASP A 92 -37.64 -31.60 25.16
N LEU A 93 -37.17 -30.59 24.41
CA LEU A 93 -37.51 -29.20 24.68
C LEU A 93 -38.97 -28.86 24.36
N LEU A 94 -39.56 -29.47 23.33
CA LEU A 94 -40.97 -29.25 23.01
C LEU A 94 -41.87 -29.95 24.04
N ASP A 95 -41.44 -31.09 24.59
CA ASP A 95 -42.09 -31.75 25.73
C ASP A 95 -41.97 -30.95 27.04
N LEU A 96 -40.81 -30.34 27.32
CA LEU A 96 -40.66 -29.38 28.41
C LEU A 96 -41.59 -28.16 28.23
N LEU A 97 -41.74 -27.63 27.02
CA LEU A 97 -42.67 -26.53 26.74
C LEU A 97 -44.13 -26.94 26.97
N LYS A 98 -44.57 -28.12 26.50
CA LYS A 98 -45.92 -28.67 26.79
C LYS A 98 -46.15 -28.81 28.29
N ALA A 99 -45.15 -29.30 29.04
CA ALA A 99 -45.23 -29.46 30.48
C ALA A 99 -45.31 -28.12 31.22
N MET A 100 -44.53 -27.11 30.80
CA MET A 100 -44.61 -25.74 31.32
C MET A 100 -45.94 -25.06 30.98
N GLU A 101 -46.51 -25.29 29.80
CA GLU A 101 -47.85 -24.79 29.43
C GLU A 101 -48.94 -25.44 30.30
N ASN A 102 -48.91 -26.76 30.46
CA ASN A 102 -49.82 -27.49 31.35
C ASN A 102 -49.74 -26.94 32.79
N LEU A 103 -48.53 -26.79 33.32
CA LEU A 103 -48.25 -26.25 34.65
C LEU A 103 -48.87 -24.85 34.81
N ASN A 104 -48.61 -23.95 33.85
CA ASN A 104 -49.16 -22.60 33.85
C ASN A 104 -50.68 -22.59 33.77
N ASN A 105 -51.29 -23.49 33.00
CA ASN A 105 -52.75 -23.60 32.93
C ASN A 105 -53.39 -24.12 34.23
N LYS A 106 -52.69 -24.90 35.07
CA LYS A 106 -53.16 -25.24 36.44
C LYS A 106 -52.99 -24.05 37.40
N TYR A 107 -51.78 -23.51 37.52
CA TYR A 107 -51.44 -22.54 38.56
C TYR A 107 -51.96 -21.12 38.33
N ARG A 108 -52.48 -20.79 37.12
CA ARG A 108 -53.11 -19.50 36.84
C ARG A 108 -54.27 -19.16 37.79
N VAL A 109 -54.95 -20.15 38.38
CA VAL A 109 -56.03 -19.97 39.39
C VAL A 109 -55.50 -19.39 40.73
N ALA A 110 -54.20 -19.54 40.99
CA ALA A 110 -53.49 -18.94 42.12
C ALA A 110 -52.83 -17.59 41.78
N ASN A 111 -53.12 -16.99 40.62
CA ASN A 111 -52.39 -15.84 40.06
C ASN A 111 -50.87 -16.09 39.92
N MET A 112 -50.47 -17.33 39.63
CA MET A 112 -49.08 -17.74 39.46
C MET A 112 -48.86 -18.29 38.04
N ALA A 113 -47.75 -17.87 37.41
CA ALA A 113 -47.22 -18.45 36.18
C ALA A 113 -45.70 -18.64 36.32
N PHE A 114 -45.16 -19.62 35.62
CA PHE A 114 -43.76 -20.01 35.65
C PHE A 114 -43.10 -19.75 34.30
N TYR A 115 -41.82 -19.38 34.34
CA TYR A 115 -41.00 -19.17 33.16
C TYR A 115 -39.62 -19.83 33.32
N LEU A 116 -38.99 -20.18 32.20
CA LEU A 116 -37.65 -20.77 32.18
C LEU A 116 -36.61 -19.65 32.45
N TYR A 117 -35.81 -19.83 33.50
CA TYR A 117 -34.81 -18.87 33.93
C TYR A 117 -33.45 -19.14 33.25
N GLU A 118 -32.99 -18.17 32.46
CA GLU A 118 -31.80 -18.25 31.60
C GLU A 118 -31.85 -19.49 30.67
N SER A 119 -30.71 -19.90 30.12
CA SER A 119 -30.58 -21.12 29.32
C SER A 119 -30.87 -22.39 30.13
N ILE A 120 -31.26 -23.46 29.43
CA ILE A 120 -31.38 -24.82 29.97
C ILE A 120 -30.00 -25.32 30.42
N ASN A 121 -29.92 -25.97 31.58
CA ASN A 121 -28.68 -26.53 32.10
C ASN A 121 -28.60 -28.03 31.79
N TYR A 122 -27.88 -28.40 30.73
CA TYR A 122 -27.65 -29.81 30.39
C TYR A 122 -26.58 -30.44 31.30
N ILE A 123 -26.89 -31.60 31.86
CA ILE A 123 -25.98 -32.37 32.73
C ILE A 123 -25.69 -33.69 32.04
N ASP A 124 -24.57 -33.73 31.31
CA ASP A 124 -24.17 -34.86 30.48
C ASP A 124 -23.38 -35.85 31.32
N ASN A 125 -24.08 -36.76 32.01
CA ASN A 125 -23.47 -37.69 32.96
C ASN A 125 -24.30 -38.98 33.13
N ASP A 126 -23.76 -40.10 32.64
CA ASP A 126 -24.42 -41.42 32.70
C ASP A 126 -24.76 -41.88 34.12
N ALA A 127 -24.01 -41.45 35.13
CA ALA A 127 -24.27 -41.81 36.53
C ALA A 127 -25.57 -41.16 37.07
N TYR A 128 -25.94 -39.99 36.54
CA TYR A 128 -27.16 -39.28 36.93
C TYR A 128 -28.34 -39.55 35.98
N TYR A 129 -28.08 -40.09 34.78
CA TYR A 129 -29.11 -40.37 33.78
C TYR A 129 -30.20 -41.33 34.28
N ASN A 130 -29.81 -42.40 34.99
CA ASN A 130 -30.71 -43.32 35.69
C ASN A 130 -30.64 -43.10 37.21
N PHE A 131 -31.12 -41.94 37.61
CA PHE A 131 -30.94 -41.31 38.92
C PHE A 131 -31.42 -42.14 40.13
N SER A 132 -30.61 -42.17 41.18
CA SER A 132 -31.01 -42.58 42.54
C SER A 132 -31.04 -41.38 43.48
N SER A 133 -31.98 -41.35 44.43
CA SER A 133 -32.06 -40.29 45.45
C SER A 133 -30.86 -40.24 46.42
N SER A 134 -29.95 -41.22 46.34
CA SER A 134 -28.61 -41.15 46.95
C SER A 134 -27.69 -40.12 46.29
N ASP A 135 -27.88 -39.88 45.00
CA ASP A 135 -26.94 -39.13 44.15
C ASP A 135 -27.33 -37.64 44.08
N GLU A 136 -28.52 -37.31 44.59
CA GLU A 136 -29.13 -35.98 44.59
C GLU A 136 -28.17 -34.88 45.04
N SER A 137 -27.47 -35.08 46.15
CA SER A 137 -26.53 -34.08 46.70
C SER A 137 -25.28 -33.89 45.83
N ALA A 138 -24.86 -34.92 45.07
CA ALA A 138 -23.71 -34.85 44.18
C ALA A 138 -24.08 -34.26 42.81
N MET A 139 -25.31 -34.53 42.33
CA MET A 139 -25.87 -33.89 41.13
C MET A 139 -26.18 -32.41 41.38
N ALA A 140 -26.73 -32.06 42.55
CA ALA A 140 -27.04 -30.69 42.93
C ALA A 140 -25.81 -29.79 43.11
N PHE A 141 -24.70 -30.36 43.56
CA PHE A 141 -23.48 -29.61 43.87
C PHE A 141 -22.89 -28.96 42.62
N GLY A 142 -22.93 -27.62 42.57
CA GLY A 142 -22.49 -26.83 41.43
C GLY A 142 -23.54 -26.62 40.33
N ASN A 143 -24.70 -27.27 40.41
CA ASN A 143 -25.83 -27.06 39.49
C ASN A 143 -26.93 -26.16 40.08
N ASP A 144 -27.20 -26.24 41.39
CA ASP A 144 -28.26 -25.46 42.04
C ASP A 144 -28.10 -23.94 41.84
N VAL A 145 -29.12 -23.30 41.27
CA VAL A 145 -29.21 -21.84 41.11
C VAL A 145 -30.00 -21.24 42.27
N ALA A 146 -29.58 -20.05 42.75
CA ALA A 146 -30.24 -19.35 43.84
C ALA A 146 -31.44 -18.52 43.36
N ASN A 147 -32.45 -18.36 44.24
CA ASN A 147 -33.68 -17.57 44.01
C ASN A 147 -34.57 -18.04 42.85
N VAL A 148 -34.48 -19.33 42.50
CA VAL A 148 -35.30 -20.00 41.49
C VAL A 148 -35.78 -21.35 42.02
N ILE A 149 -36.78 -21.96 41.35
CA ILE A 149 -37.13 -23.35 41.59
C ILE A 149 -36.21 -24.22 40.74
N ASN A 150 -35.32 -24.99 41.36
CA ASN A 150 -34.42 -25.92 40.65
C ASN A 150 -35.17 -27.24 40.37
N ILE A 151 -35.30 -27.60 39.09
CA ILE A 151 -36.04 -28.79 38.65
C ILE A 151 -35.16 -29.64 37.74
N TYR A 152 -34.93 -30.89 38.16
CA TYR A 152 -34.06 -31.85 37.49
C TYR A 152 -34.87 -32.91 36.75
N PHE A 153 -34.68 -33.01 35.44
CA PHE A 153 -35.36 -33.96 34.55
C PHE A 153 -34.43 -35.12 34.21
N VAL A 154 -34.82 -36.33 34.62
CA VAL A 154 -34.00 -37.57 34.57
C VAL A 154 -34.71 -38.69 33.82
N GLN A 155 -33.96 -39.62 33.21
CA GLN A 155 -34.56 -40.68 32.38
C GLN A 155 -35.31 -41.73 33.21
N SER A 156 -34.82 -42.01 34.42
CA SER A 156 -35.56 -42.75 35.44
C SER A 156 -35.14 -42.26 36.83
N ALA A 157 -36.02 -42.41 37.83
CA ALA A 157 -35.75 -42.02 39.21
C ALA A 157 -36.08 -43.17 40.17
N ARG A 158 -35.19 -43.40 41.14
CA ARG A 158 -35.39 -44.34 42.24
C ARG A 158 -35.28 -43.65 43.59
N SER A 159 -36.19 -43.98 44.50
CA SER A 159 -36.09 -43.63 45.91
C SER A 159 -36.05 -44.91 46.73
N GLY A 160 -34.91 -45.17 47.38
CA GLY A 160 -34.62 -46.47 48.00
C GLY A 160 -34.69 -47.60 46.97
N THR A 161 -35.56 -48.58 47.20
CA THR A 161 -35.81 -49.71 46.29
C THR A 161 -36.93 -49.47 45.27
N SER A 162 -37.64 -48.34 45.35
CA SER A 162 -38.83 -48.04 44.54
C SER A 162 -38.50 -47.15 43.35
N ASN A 163 -39.02 -47.47 42.17
CA ASN A 163 -39.04 -46.51 41.04
C ASN A 163 -40.18 -45.50 41.28
N VAL A 164 -39.94 -44.21 41.03
CA VAL A 164 -40.89 -43.13 41.26
C VAL A 164 -40.99 -42.23 40.02
N CYS A 165 -42.13 -41.57 39.82
CA CYS A 165 -42.32 -40.64 38.69
C CYS A 165 -41.74 -39.23 38.95
N GLY A 166 -41.56 -38.87 40.22
CA GLY A 166 -41.01 -37.61 40.68
C GLY A 166 -40.95 -37.54 42.21
N TYR A 167 -40.36 -36.46 42.73
CA TYR A 167 -40.51 -36.01 44.12
C TYR A 167 -40.03 -34.57 44.32
N ALA A 168 -40.50 -33.90 45.38
CA ALA A 168 -40.07 -32.58 45.80
C ALA A 168 -39.40 -32.60 47.19
N ARG A 169 -38.32 -31.82 47.37
CA ARG A 169 -37.75 -31.50 48.69
C ARG A 169 -38.00 -30.04 49.04
N PHE A 170 -38.68 -29.81 50.16
CA PHE A 170 -39.19 -28.49 50.56
C PHE A 170 -39.60 -28.49 52.06
N PRO A 171 -39.35 -27.43 52.84
CA PRO A 171 -38.13 -26.64 52.86
C PRO A 171 -37.00 -27.36 53.63
N ASN A 172 -35.75 -27.22 53.17
CA ASN A 172 -34.49 -27.54 53.86
C ASN A 172 -34.55 -28.60 55.00
N GLY A 173 -34.84 -29.85 54.62
CA GLY A 173 -35.04 -30.98 55.53
C GLY A 173 -33.76 -31.58 56.14
N SER A 174 -33.11 -30.84 57.05
CA SER A 174 -31.98 -31.29 57.90
C SER A 174 -30.66 -31.66 57.21
N SER A 175 -29.61 -30.92 57.57
CA SER A 175 -28.18 -31.20 57.31
C SER A 175 -27.68 -30.84 55.90
N GLY A 176 -26.55 -30.14 55.83
CA GLY A 176 -25.73 -30.03 54.60
C GLY A 176 -26.01 -28.87 53.65
N GLY A 177 -27.03 -28.04 53.89
CA GLY A 177 -27.26 -26.83 53.07
C GLY A 177 -27.97 -27.07 51.73
N ALA A 178 -28.69 -28.19 51.59
CA ALA A 178 -29.48 -28.48 50.40
C ALA A 178 -30.59 -27.43 50.18
N THR A 179 -30.74 -26.98 48.93
CA THR A 179 -31.83 -26.09 48.49
C THR A 179 -33.13 -26.85 48.24
N ASP A 180 -34.26 -26.13 48.19
CA ASP A 180 -35.55 -26.69 47.77
C ASP A 180 -35.50 -27.05 46.26
N ARG A 181 -35.93 -28.26 45.88
CA ARG A 181 -35.85 -28.77 44.51
C ARG A 181 -36.99 -29.73 44.15
N ILE A 182 -37.14 -30.02 42.87
CA ILE A 182 -37.99 -31.09 42.35
C ILE A 182 -37.17 -32.00 41.43
N ILE A 183 -37.37 -33.32 41.55
CA ILE A 183 -36.89 -34.33 40.61
C ILE A 183 -38.10 -34.83 39.80
N MET A 184 -37.98 -34.89 38.48
CA MET A 184 -39.02 -35.34 37.56
C MET A 184 -38.47 -36.39 36.59
N VAL A 185 -39.21 -37.49 36.38
CA VAL A 185 -38.90 -38.44 35.31
C VAL A 185 -39.43 -37.89 33.98
N ASN A 186 -38.60 -37.96 32.93
CA ASN A 186 -38.90 -37.43 31.59
C ASN A 186 -40.31 -37.87 31.11
N SER A 187 -40.58 -39.18 31.10
CA SER A 187 -41.87 -39.75 30.66
C SER A 187 -43.07 -39.44 31.56
N CYS A 188 -42.85 -39.06 32.82
CA CYS A 188 -43.92 -38.63 33.73
C CYS A 188 -44.18 -37.12 33.68
N THR A 189 -43.30 -36.35 33.03
CA THR A 189 -43.36 -34.88 33.01
C THR A 189 -44.50 -34.36 32.12
N THR A 190 -44.78 -35.05 31.01
CA THR A 190 -45.79 -34.65 30.01
C THR A 190 -47.17 -35.27 30.22
N ASN A 191 -47.38 -36.13 31.23
CA ASN A 191 -48.68 -36.75 31.50
C ASN A 191 -49.78 -35.77 32.00
N GLY A 192 -49.42 -34.51 32.23
CA GLY A 192 -50.34 -33.42 32.54
C GLY A 192 -50.87 -33.37 33.98
N SER A 193 -50.38 -34.25 34.88
CA SER A 193 -50.75 -34.25 36.30
C SER A 193 -49.58 -34.43 37.28
N THR A 194 -48.55 -35.22 36.96
CA THR A 194 -47.44 -35.45 37.90
C THR A 194 -46.58 -34.19 38.09
N TYR A 195 -46.25 -33.46 37.03
CA TYR A 195 -45.45 -32.23 37.15
C TYR A 195 -46.13 -31.16 38.04
N PRO A 196 -47.43 -30.82 37.85
CA PRO A 196 -48.12 -29.93 38.79
C PRO A 196 -48.29 -30.51 40.21
N HIS A 197 -48.41 -31.84 40.37
CA HIS A 197 -48.50 -32.53 41.67
C HIS A 197 -47.23 -32.37 42.52
N GLU A 198 -46.04 -32.63 41.97
CA GLU A 198 -44.78 -32.45 42.71
C GLU A 198 -44.51 -30.96 43.02
N LEU A 199 -44.95 -30.04 42.15
CA LEU A 199 -44.92 -28.61 42.46
C LEU A 199 -45.95 -28.23 43.55
N GLY A 200 -47.05 -28.99 43.70
CA GLY A 200 -48.03 -28.84 44.77
C GLY A 200 -47.41 -29.21 46.12
N HIS A 201 -46.64 -30.30 46.16
CA HIS A 201 -45.78 -30.63 47.29
C HIS A 201 -44.75 -29.54 47.57
N TYR A 202 -44.01 -29.03 46.58
CA TYR A 202 -43.09 -27.90 46.77
C TYR A 202 -43.79 -26.69 47.41
N PHE A 203 -45.02 -26.36 46.98
CA PHE A 203 -45.90 -25.37 47.61
C PHE A 203 -46.69 -25.89 48.83
N SER A 204 -46.16 -26.93 49.46
CA SER A 204 -46.44 -27.37 50.82
C SER A 204 -47.84 -28.00 51.02
N LEU A 205 -48.37 -28.65 49.99
CA LEU A 205 -49.52 -29.55 50.06
C LEU A 205 -49.12 -30.96 50.54
N TYR A 206 -50.02 -31.61 51.29
CA TYR A 206 -49.97 -33.06 51.54
C TYR A 206 -50.71 -33.83 50.42
N HIS A 207 -50.72 -35.16 50.50
CA HIS A 207 -51.70 -35.96 49.78
C HIS A 207 -53.06 -35.85 50.46
N THR A 208 -54.16 -35.93 49.70
CA THR A 208 -55.53 -35.83 50.25
C THR A 208 -55.82 -36.86 51.36
N HIS A 209 -55.19 -38.04 51.32
CA HIS A 209 -55.35 -39.07 52.36
C HIS A 209 -54.49 -38.86 53.61
N GLY A 210 -53.59 -37.86 53.65
CA GLY A 210 -52.81 -37.55 54.84
C GLY A 210 -51.34 -37.20 54.62
N LYS A 211 -50.63 -37.18 55.76
CA LYS A 211 -49.23 -36.73 55.90
C LYS A 211 -48.21 -37.80 55.48
N THR A 212 -48.66 -39.02 55.15
CA THR A 212 -47.83 -40.19 54.84
C THR A 212 -48.37 -40.94 53.62
N ASN A 213 -47.48 -41.49 52.78
CA ASN A 213 -47.79 -42.13 51.49
C ASN A 213 -48.49 -43.50 51.60
N THR A 214 -48.91 -43.88 52.81
CA THR A 214 -49.53 -45.16 53.17
C THR A 214 -50.48 -44.97 54.33
N GLY A 215 -51.56 -45.76 54.37
CA GLY A 215 -52.64 -45.64 55.35
C GLY A 215 -53.94 -45.18 54.70
N THR A 216 -55.02 -45.18 55.47
CA THR A 216 -56.25 -44.42 55.19
C THR A 216 -56.14 -43.07 55.89
N THR A 217 -56.95 -42.07 55.50
CA THR A 217 -57.12 -40.87 56.30
C THR A 217 -57.78 -41.17 57.66
N ASP A 218 -57.46 -40.34 58.66
CA ASP A 218 -58.18 -40.21 59.94
C ASP A 218 -59.31 -39.14 59.86
N GLU A 219 -59.53 -38.57 58.68
CA GLU A 219 -60.56 -37.55 58.43
C GLU A 219 -61.96 -38.17 58.34
N LEU A 220 -62.93 -37.50 58.96
CA LEU A 220 -64.33 -37.92 58.98
C LEU A 220 -65.08 -37.36 57.77
N VAL A 221 -66.04 -38.13 57.22
CA VAL A 221 -66.79 -37.76 56.00
C VAL A 221 -67.68 -36.53 56.22
N ASP A 222 -68.02 -36.22 57.47
CA ASP A 222 -68.75 -35.00 57.85
C ASP A 222 -67.87 -33.72 57.89
N GLY A 223 -66.56 -33.85 57.70
CA GLY A 223 -65.59 -32.75 57.74
C GLY A 223 -65.34 -32.18 59.14
N SER A 224 -65.79 -32.83 60.22
CA SER A 224 -65.68 -32.27 61.58
C SER A 224 -64.24 -32.12 62.10
N ASN A 225 -63.26 -32.81 61.51
CA ASN A 225 -61.85 -32.77 61.90
C ASN A 225 -60.86 -32.35 60.77
N CYS A 226 -61.35 -31.98 59.58
CA CYS A 226 -60.58 -31.64 58.36
C CYS A 226 -59.47 -30.59 58.57
N THR A 227 -59.59 -29.71 59.56
CA THR A 227 -58.53 -28.70 59.87
C THR A 227 -57.24 -29.29 60.44
N THR A 228 -57.24 -30.58 60.79
CA THR A 228 -56.14 -31.29 61.49
C THR A 228 -55.93 -32.75 61.03
N ALA A 229 -56.81 -33.25 60.17
CA ALA A 229 -56.79 -34.58 59.55
C ALA A 229 -56.76 -34.43 58.02
N GLY A 230 -56.64 -35.53 57.27
CA GLY A 230 -56.49 -35.46 55.81
C GLY A 230 -55.28 -34.60 55.40
N ASP A 231 -55.44 -33.74 54.40
CA ASP A 231 -54.40 -32.77 54.01
C ASP A 231 -54.37 -31.48 54.85
N ASP A 232 -55.06 -31.42 56.01
CA ASP A 232 -55.34 -30.22 56.81
C ASP A 232 -56.14 -29.13 56.05
N ILE A 233 -57.01 -29.54 55.11
CA ILE A 233 -57.85 -28.68 54.26
C ILE A 233 -59.29 -29.20 54.29
N CYS A 234 -60.28 -28.30 54.17
CA CYS A 234 -61.71 -28.61 54.41
C CYS A 234 -62.62 -28.47 53.18
N ASP A 235 -62.05 -28.28 51.99
CA ASP A 235 -62.77 -28.35 50.70
C ASP A 235 -62.29 -29.52 49.82
N THR A 236 -61.37 -30.32 50.36
CA THR A 236 -60.96 -31.65 49.91
C THR A 236 -61.82 -32.69 50.63
N PRO A 237 -62.54 -33.59 49.93
CA PRO A 237 -63.29 -34.65 50.59
C PRO A 237 -62.36 -35.76 51.08
N ALA A 238 -62.63 -36.29 52.29
CA ALA A 238 -61.83 -37.31 52.96
C ALA A 238 -61.46 -38.50 52.06
N ASP A 239 -60.15 -38.74 51.90
CA ASP A 239 -59.56 -39.72 50.98
C ASP A 239 -59.04 -40.97 51.73
N PRO A 240 -59.62 -42.17 51.52
CA PRO A 240 -59.17 -43.42 52.13
C PRO A 240 -57.92 -44.05 51.47
N ASN A 241 -57.17 -43.26 50.69
CA ASN A 241 -56.06 -43.62 49.81
C ASN A 241 -56.51 -44.36 48.53
N LEU A 242 -56.74 -43.57 47.48
CA LEU A 242 -57.29 -44.00 46.18
C LEU A 242 -56.42 -44.98 45.36
N SER A 243 -55.22 -45.37 45.84
CA SER A 243 -54.26 -46.23 45.15
C SER A 243 -54.88 -47.55 44.65
N GLY A 244 -55.29 -47.60 43.38
CA GLY A 244 -55.91 -48.77 42.76
C GLY A 244 -57.40 -48.96 43.09
N GLN A 245 -58.07 -47.94 43.63
CA GLN A 245 -59.51 -47.92 43.95
C GLN A 245 -60.28 -46.91 43.08
N VAL A 246 -59.79 -46.63 41.87
CA VAL A 246 -60.38 -45.67 40.93
C VAL A 246 -60.51 -46.32 39.55
N ASN A 247 -61.70 -46.20 38.96
CA ASN A 247 -61.93 -46.58 37.57
C ASN A 247 -61.37 -45.50 36.64
N THR A 248 -60.47 -45.87 35.72
CA THR A 248 -59.94 -44.96 34.70
C THR A 248 -61.00 -44.48 33.72
N ASP A 249 -62.01 -45.31 33.45
CA ASP A 249 -63.10 -45.02 32.51
C ASP A 249 -64.19 -44.17 33.20
N GLY A 250 -63.89 -42.90 33.43
CA GLY A 250 -64.78 -41.92 34.06
C GLY A 250 -64.31 -41.39 35.41
N CYS A 251 -63.14 -41.84 35.90
CA CYS A 251 -62.45 -41.28 37.08
C CYS A 251 -63.31 -41.27 38.36
N THR A 252 -63.96 -42.39 38.65
CA THR A 252 -64.79 -42.59 39.84
C THR A 252 -64.12 -43.52 40.85
N TYR A 253 -64.28 -43.20 42.14
CA TYR A 253 -63.89 -44.08 43.24
C TYR A 253 -64.76 -45.36 43.25
N THR A 254 -64.14 -46.51 43.48
CA THR A 254 -64.79 -47.84 43.46
C THR A 254 -64.65 -48.62 44.77
N GLY A 255 -63.96 -48.06 45.76
CA GLY A 255 -63.83 -48.67 47.08
C GLY A 255 -65.09 -48.53 47.94
N THR A 256 -65.13 -49.30 49.03
CA THR A 256 -66.27 -49.37 49.96
C THR A 256 -65.85 -49.11 51.41
N ALA A 257 -64.81 -48.30 51.61
CA ALA A 257 -64.32 -47.95 52.94
C ALA A 257 -65.23 -46.92 53.61
N THR A 258 -65.32 -46.98 54.94
CA THR A 258 -66.03 -46.01 55.77
C THR A 258 -65.09 -45.37 56.77
N ASP A 259 -65.47 -44.20 57.29
CA ASP A 259 -64.78 -43.55 58.40
C ASP A 259 -65.08 -44.22 59.76
N ALA A 260 -64.62 -43.59 60.84
CA ALA A 260 -64.82 -44.07 62.21
C ALA A 260 -66.27 -43.93 62.73
N ASN A 261 -67.12 -43.13 62.06
CA ASN A 261 -68.56 -43.04 62.34
C ASN A 261 -69.37 -44.11 61.57
N GLY A 262 -68.81 -44.61 60.47
CA GLY A 262 -69.44 -45.56 59.57
C GLY A 262 -69.97 -44.95 58.27
N ASP A 263 -69.65 -43.68 58.00
CA ASP A 263 -70.04 -42.99 56.78
C ASP A 263 -69.12 -43.35 55.62
N LEU A 264 -69.68 -43.52 54.41
CA LEU A 264 -68.97 -43.99 53.22
C LEU A 264 -68.15 -42.85 52.60
N TYR A 265 -66.85 -43.07 52.36
CA TYR A 265 -66.00 -42.06 51.71
C TYR A 265 -66.46 -41.77 50.27
N THR A 266 -66.58 -40.48 49.93
CA THR A 266 -66.83 -39.99 48.56
C THR A 266 -65.71 -39.03 48.10
N PRO A 267 -64.50 -39.56 47.85
CA PRO A 267 -63.31 -38.76 47.59
C PRO A 267 -63.27 -38.19 46.16
N ASP A 268 -62.62 -37.02 45.99
CA ASP A 268 -62.38 -36.45 44.66
C ASP A 268 -61.21 -37.15 43.95
N ALA A 269 -61.55 -38.17 43.16
CA ALA A 269 -60.60 -38.88 42.32
C ALA A 269 -60.00 -38.02 41.18
N THR A 270 -60.47 -36.79 40.97
CA THR A 270 -59.88 -35.83 40.03
C THR A 270 -58.89 -34.86 40.68
N ASN A 271 -58.72 -34.91 42.01
CA ASN A 271 -57.80 -34.03 42.72
C ASN A 271 -56.34 -34.33 42.37
N LEU A 272 -55.54 -33.29 42.12
CA LEU A 272 -54.13 -33.39 41.75
C LEU A 272 -53.26 -34.01 42.86
N MET A 273 -53.62 -33.86 44.13
CA MET A 273 -52.90 -34.43 45.27
C MET A 273 -53.41 -35.81 45.71
N SER A 274 -54.35 -36.41 44.98
CA SER A 274 -54.83 -37.76 45.24
C SER A 274 -53.89 -38.85 44.70
N TYR A 275 -54.11 -40.08 45.17
CA TYR A 275 -53.48 -41.32 44.65
C TYR A 275 -54.31 -42.00 43.54
N SER A 276 -55.14 -41.22 42.83
CA SER A 276 -55.71 -41.62 41.55
C SER A 276 -54.64 -41.80 40.47
N PRO A 277 -54.91 -42.60 39.42
CA PRO A 277 -54.09 -42.64 38.22
C PRO A 277 -53.88 -41.25 37.61
N SER A 278 -52.69 -41.02 37.05
CA SER A 278 -52.26 -39.75 36.48
C SER A 278 -53.15 -39.21 35.36
N THR A 279 -53.91 -40.08 34.69
CA THR A 279 -54.92 -39.73 33.67
C THR A 279 -56.18 -39.07 34.22
N CYS A 280 -56.50 -39.27 35.51
CA CYS A 280 -57.71 -38.73 36.15
C CYS A 280 -57.47 -37.43 36.92
N ARG A 281 -56.26 -37.29 37.50
CA ARG A 281 -55.86 -36.12 38.30
C ARG A 281 -55.79 -34.88 37.42
N SER A 282 -56.60 -33.87 37.71
CA SER A 282 -56.79 -32.72 36.81
C SER A 282 -56.87 -31.34 37.48
N ASN A 283 -57.32 -31.22 38.75
CA ASN A 283 -57.47 -29.92 39.41
C ASN A 283 -56.99 -29.93 40.87
N PHE A 284 -56.66 -28.78 41.43
CA PHE A 284 -56.57 -28.57 42.88
C PHE A 284 -57.90 -28.05 43.43
N SER A 285 -58.14 -28.25 44.72
CA SER A 285 -59.24 -27.58 45.44
C SER A 285 -58.96 -26.08 45.61
N GLN A 286 -59.98 -25.31 46.00
CA GLN A 286 -59.84 -23.89 46.30
C GLN A 286 -58.96 -23.67 47.54
N GLY A 287 -59.08 -24.52 48.57
CA GLY A 287 -58.22 -24.55 49.75
C GLY A 287 -56.77 -24.94 49.44
N GLN A 288 -56.55 -25.84 48.48
CA GLN A 288 -55.21 -26.20 48.00
C GLN A 288 -54.55 -25.02 47.24
N TYR A 289 -55.26 -24.32 46.35
CA TYR A 289 -54.73 -23.08 45.74
C TYR A 289 -54.44 -22.00 46.79
N ASP A 290 -55.27 -21.88 47.82
CA ASP A 290 -55.07 -20.94 48.93
C ASP A 290 -53.82 -21.26 49.76
N ARG A 291 -53.57 -22.56 49.99
CA ARG A 291 -52.36 -23.05 50.67
C ARG A 291 -51.11 -22.85 49.83
N ILE A 292 -51.18 -23.05 48.51
CA ILE A 292 -50.11 -22.71 47.56
C ILE A 292 -49.73 -21.22 47.68
N VAL A 293 -50.71 -20.32 47.64
CA VAL A 293 -50.52 -18.87 47.82
C VAL A 293 -49.94 -18.53 49.21
N GLY A 294 -50.42 -19.20 50.26
CA GLY A 294 -49.91 -19.05 51.63
C GLY A 294 -48.43 -19.43 51.75
N ALA A 295 -48.07 -20.63 51.29
CA ALA A 295 -46.69 -21.12 51.31
C ALA A 295 -45.75 -20.21 50.50
N PHE A 296 -46.18 -19.78 49.30
CA PHE A 296 -45.43 -18.86 48.45
C PHE A 296 -45.16 -17.52 49.17
N THR A 297 -46.21 -16.84 49.63
CA THR A 297 -46.10 -15.49 50.21
C THR A 297 -45.33 -15.42 51.54
N ASN A 298 -45.39 -16.48 52.36
CA ASN A 298 -44.80 -16.49 53.70
C ASN A 298 -43.36 -17.01 53.76
N SER A 299 -42.95 -17.86 52.81
CA SER A 299 -41.65 -18.55 52.89
C SER A 299 -40.87 -18.66 51.57
N ARG A 300 -41.53 -18.48 50.42
CA ARG A 300 -40.91 -18.53 49.08
C ARG A 300 -41.01 -17.21 48.33
N ASN A 301 -41.23 -16.12 49.05
CA ASN A 301 -41.28 -14.76 48.52
C ASN A 301 -39.94 -14.29 47.93
N TYR A 302 -38.83 -14.99 48.20
CA TYR A 302 -37.55 -14.82 47.50
C TYR A 302 -37.65 -15.10 45.98
N LEU A 303 -38.68 -15.83 45.53
CA LEU A 303 -38.98 -16.07 44.11
C LEU A 303 -39.65 -14.86 43.42
N LEU A 304 -40.04 -13.80 44.16
CA LEU A 304 -40.62 -12.55 43.60
C LEU A 304 -39.55 -11.67 42.95
N THR A 305 -38.90 -12.19 41.92
CA THR A 305 -37.82 -11.51 41.21
C THR A 305 -38.33 -10.57 40.10
N ARG A 306 -39.49 -10.87 39.48
CA ARG A 306 -40.01 -10.14 38.30
C ARG A 306 -41.53 -10.01 38.31
N THR A 307 -42.02 -8.87 37.81
CA THR A 307 -43.44 -8.59 37.54
C THR A 307 -43.75 -8.42 36.05
N THR A 308 -42.74 -8.51 35.19
CA THR A 308 -42.87 -8.46 33.72
C THR A 308 -43.23 -9.84 33.16
N PRO A 309 -44.18 -9.91 32.20
CA PRO A 309 -44.39 -11.14 31.43
C PRO A 309 -43.09 -11.58 30.74
N PRO A 310 -42.80 -12.89 30.68
CA PRO A 310 -41.67 -13.40 29.91
C PRO A 310 -41.87 -13.12 28.42
N PRO A 311 -40.78 -13.07 27.62
CA PRO A 311 -40.89 -12.97 26.18
C PRO A 311 -41.60 -14.20 25.59
N THR A 312 -42.12 -14.04 24.37
CA THR A 312 -42.81 -15.10 23.61
C THR A 312 -42.38 -15.06 22.15
N ILE A 313 -42.27 -16.23 21.53
CA ILE A 313 -42.01 -16.38 20.09
C ILE A 313 -43.29 -16.93 19.47
N GLY A 314 -43.95 -16.12 18.63
CA GLY A 314 -45.23 -16.47 18.00
C GLY A 314 -45.06 -17.08 16.60
N SER A 315 -44.14 -16.54 15.81
CA SER A 315 -43.75 -17.07 14.51
C SER A 315 -42.39 -16.52 14.08
N PHE A 316 -41.79 -17.11 13.05
CA PHE A 316 -40.58 -16.60 12.43
C PHE A 316 -40.60 -16.85 10.92
N THR A 317 -39.81 -16.08 10.18
CA THR A 317 -39.56 -16.28 8.75
C THR A 317 -38.08 -16.05 8.47
N SER A 318 -37.45 -16.91 7.71
CA SER A 318 -36.03 -16.82 7.34
C SER A 318 -35.83 -16.63 5.84
N ASN A 319 -34.69 -16.04 5.50
CA ASN A 319 -33.97 -16.25 4.26
C ASN A 319 -32.52 -16.66 4.62
N ASN A 320 -31.62 -16.74 3.63
CA ASN A 320 -30.26 -17.22 3.85
C ASN A 320 -29.41 -16.27 4.74
N ASP A 321 -29.75 -14.97 4.80
CA ASP A 321 -28.98 -13.94 5.50
C ASP A 321 -29.56 -13.58 6.88
N GLN A 322 -30.89 -13.63 7.03
CA GLN A 322 -31.61 -13.09 8.18
C GLN A 322 -32.85 -13.88 8.58
N ILE A 323 -33.21 -13.77 9.86
CA ILE A 323 -34.41 -14.33 10.46
C ILE A 323 -35.20 -13.19 11.10
N VAL A 324 -36.48 -13.08 10.74
CA VAL A 324 -37.43 -12.16 11.37
C VAL A 324 -38.29 -12.97 12.35
N ILE A 325 -38.23 -12.62 13.63
CA ILE A 325 -38.93 -13.30 14.73
C ILE A 325 -40.07 -12.38 15.21
N GLN A 326 -41.32 -12.85 15.12
CA GLN A 326 -42.50 -12.17 15.64
C GLN A 326 -42.86 -12.72 17.02
N GLY A 327 -43.29 -11.87 17.94
CA GLY A 327 -43.56 -12.27 19.32
C GLY A 327 -44.05 -11.14 20.20
N SER A 328 -43.75 -11.21 21.49
CA SER A 328 -43.97 -10.11 22.43
C SER A 328 -43.03 -10.20 23.64
N GLY A 329 -42.83 -9.08 24.35
CA GLY A 329 -41.98 -9.02 25.55
C GLY A 329 -40.48 -8.83 25.27
N PHE A 330 -40.11 -8.52 24.03
CA PHE A 330 -38.74 -8.21 23.64
C PHE A 330 -38.29 -6.83 24.15
N SER A 331 -36.98 -6.65 24.40
CA SER A 331 -36.42 -5.33 24.74
C SER A 331 -36.35 -4.44 23.49
N LEU A 332 -36.58 -3.14 23.67
CA LEU A 332 -36.39 -2.13 22.62
C LEU A 332 -34.90 -1.90 22.30
N ASN A 333 -33.99 -2.30 23.20
CA ASN A 333 -32.56 -2.30 22.99
C ASN A 333 -32.10 -3.69 22.50
N ALA A 334 -31.56 -3.75 21.29
CA ALA A 334 -31.16 -4.99 20.62
C ALA A 334 -30.22 -5.85 21.50
N GLY A 335 -29.27 -5.22 22.21
CA GLY A 335 -28.28 -5.91 23.04
C GLY A 335 -28.84 -6.63 24.27
N ASP A 336 -30.05 -6.33 24.73
CA ASP A 336 -30.69 -7.03 25.86
C ASP A 336 -31.48 -8.28 25.41
N ASN A 337 -31.59 -8.51 24.09
CA ASN A 337 -32.26 -9.67 23.51
C ASN A 337 -31.18 -10.71 23.11
N ILE A 338 -30.93 -11.69 23.96
CA ILE A 338 -29.99 -12.77 23.67
C ILE A 338 -30.72 -13.82 22.82
N VAL A 339 -30.39 -13.89 21.53
CA VAL A 339 -31.02 -14.84 20.58
C VAL A 339 -30.03 -15.95 20.22
N ALA A 340 -30.51 -17.18 20.06
CA ALA A 340 -29.72 -18.28 19.51
C ALA A 340 -30.58 -19.19 18.60
N VAL A 341 -29.97 -19.73 17.54
CA VAL A 341 -30.58 -20.67 16.58
C VAL A 341 -29.94 -22.04 16.80
N ASN A 342 -30.73 -23.02 17.23
CA ASN A 342 -30.26 -24.35 17.64
C ASN A 342 -29.07 -24.32 18.62
N GLY A 343 -29.04 -23.31 19.52
CA GLY A 343 -27.95 -23.06 20.47
C GLY A 343 -26.82 -22.15 19.96
N VAL A 344 -26.71 -21.91 18.65
CA VAL A 344 -25.71 -20.99 18.07
C VAL A 344 -26.15 -19.53 18.24
N PRO A 345 -25.38 -18.65 18.92
CA PRO A 345 -25.79 -17.26 19.17
C PRO A 345 -26.01 -16.45 17.89
N ALA A 346 -27.11 -15.69 17.85
CA ALA A 346 -27.51 -14.85 16.72
C ALA A 346 -27.41 -13.36 17.04
N VAL A 347 -26.89 -12.57 16.10
CA VAL A 347 -26.73 -11.11 16.27
C VAL A 347 -28.04 -10.41 15.94
N VAL A 348 -28.63 -9.73 16.93
CA VAL A 348 -29.83 -8.91 16.76
C VAL A 348 -29.46 -7.60 16.04
N THR A 349 -30.06 -7.37 14.87
CA THR A 349 -29.84 -6.18 14.03
C THR A 349 -30.97 -5.16 14.11
N SER A 350 -32.17 -5.59 14.52
CA SER A 350 -33.29 -4.69 14.83
C SER A 350 -34.19 -5.28 15.93
N SER A 351 -34.76 -4.42 16.77
CA SER A 351 -35.61 -4.82 17.89
C SER A 351 -36.74 -3.84 18.16
N THR A 352 -37.96 -4.38 18.21
CA THR A 352 -39.16 -3.74 18.78
C THR A 352 -39.73 -4.65 19.87
N ASN A 353 -40.72 -4.20 20.62
CA ASN A 353 -41.35 -5.00 21.68
C ASN A 353 -42.14 -6.23 21.17
N THR A 354 -42.35 -6.35 19.85
CA THR A 354 -43.07 -7.48 19.21
C THR A 354 -42.33 -8.12 18.03
N GLN A 355 -41.15 -7.62 17.65
CA GLN A 355 -40.37 -8.14 16.53
C GLN A 355 -38.87 -8.01 16.77
N LEU A 356 -38.12 -9.08 16.49
CA LEU A 356 -36.66 -9.03 16.33
C LEU A 356 -36.31 -9.33 14.87
N VAL A 357 -35.28 -8.67 14.36
CA VAL A 357 -34.54 -9.12 13.16
C VAL A 357 -33.16 -9.52 13.64
N VAL A 358 -32.73 -10.72 13.27
CA VAL A 358 -31.39 -11.25 13.58
C VAL A 358 -30.73 -11.72 12.30
N ASN A 359 -29.41 -11.66 12.24
CA ASN A 359 -28.66 -12.31 11.17
C ASN A 359 -28.67 -13.83 11.38
N MET A 360 -28.68 -14.59 10.29
CA MET A 360 -28.42 -16.03 10.32
C MET A 360 -27.02 -16.27 10.89
N PRO A 361 -26.83 -17.07 11.96
CA PRO A 361 -25.50 -17.37 12.45
C PRO A 361 -24.75 -18.27 11.47
N ALA A 362 -23.45 -18.02 11.30
CA ALA A 362 -22.57 -18.98 10.66
C ALA A 362 -22.61 -20.31 11.44
N ASN A 363 -22.69 -21.43 10.72
CA ASN A 363 -22.78 -22.78 11.27
C ASN A 363 -24.04 -23.04 12.12
N ALA A 364 -25.10 -22.23 11.98
CA ALA A 364 -26.41 -22.58 12.51
C ALA A 364 -27.01 -23.76 11.73
N SER A 365 -27.51 -24.76 12.45
CA SER A 365 -28.25 -25.90 11.88
C SER A 365 -29.74 -25.80 12.17
N THR A 366 -30.56 -26.59 11.47
CA THR A 366 -32.00 -26.67 11.70
C THR A 366 -32.32 -27.04 13.15
N GLY A 367 -33.15 -26.23 13.82
CA GLY A 367 -33.52 -26.45 15.21
C GLY A 367 -34.34 -25.30 15.81
N LEU A 368 -34.54 -25.31 17.14
CA LEU A 368 -35.37 -24.32 17.81
C LEU A 368 -34.65 -22.96 17.94
N ILE A 369 -35.41 -21.87 17.84
CA ILE A 369 -34.94 -20.52 18.16
C ILE A 369 -35.18 -20.28 19.65
N THR A 370 -34.17 -19.77 20.35
CA THR A 370 -34.29 -19.28 21.72
C THR A 370 -34.11 -17.77 21.76
N VAL A 371 -34.88 -17.10 22.63
CA VAL A 371 -34.79 -15.65 22.88
C VAL A 371 -34.85 -15.45 24.39
N SER A 372 -33.74 -15.06 25.01
CA SER A 372 -33.71 -14.66 26.43
C SER A 372 -33.68 -13.15 26.55
N VAL A 373 -34.60 -12.59 27.33
CA VAL A 373 -34.69 -11.15 27.63
C VAL A 373 -34.78 -11.02 29.14
N ASN A 374 -33.88 -10.25 29.74
CA ASN A 374 -33.84 -10.08 31.20
C ASN A 374 -33.89 -11.41 31.97
N GLN A 375 -33.12 -12.43 31.56
CA GLN A 375 -33.10 -13.79 32.14
C GLN A 375 -34.40 -14.59 32.01
N GLN A 376 -35.42 -14.07 31.32
CA GLN A 376 -36.65 -14.80 31.00
C GLN A 376 -36.47 -15.44 29.61
N LEU A 377 -36.46 -16.78 29.52
CA LEU A 377 -36.23 -17.52 28.27
C LEU A 377 -37.55 -17.84 27.55
N ALA A 378 -37.63 -17.48 26.28
CA ALA A 378 -38.56 -18.03 25.30
C ALA A 378 -37.84 -19.05 24.39
N ILE A 379 -38.57 -20.07 23.95
CA ILE A 379 -38.13 -21.08 22.98
C ILE A 379 -39.26 -21.22 21.94
N SER A 380 -38.93 -21.37 20.66
CA SER A 380 -39.92 -21.57 19.61
C SER A 380 -40.59 -22.94 19.69
N THR A 381 -41.84 -23.03 19.26
CA THR A 381 -42.59 -24.30 19.18
C THR A 381 -42.41 -25.04 17.85
N GLN A 382 -41.62 -24.46 16.93
CA GLN A 382 -41.26 -25.00 15.62
C GLN A 382 -39.77 -24.77 15.41
N SER A 383 -39.10 -25.70 14.71
CA SER A 383 -37.73 -25.51 14.27
C SER A 383 -37.67 -24.57 13.06
N ILE A 384 -36.67 -23.70 13.02
CA ILE A 384 -36.27 -23.01 11.79
C ILE A 384 -35.48 -24.02 10.93
N LEU A 385 -35.84 -24.10 9.65
CA LEU A 385 -35.02 -24.77 8.64
C LEU A 385 -33.85 -23.85 8.26
N VAL A 386 -32.62 -24.36 8.37
CA VAL A 386 -31.41 -23.74 7.82
C VAL A 386 -30.90 -24.66 6.73
N THR A 387 -30.69 -24.13 5.52
CA THR A 387 -30.38 -24.91 4.32
C THR A 387 -29.01 -24.57 3.73
N VAL A 388 -28.25 -25.61 3.38
CA VAL A 388 -27.10 -25.47 2.47
C VAL A 388 -27.65 -25.10 1.10
N SER A 389 -27.39 -23.85 0.72
CA SER A 389 -27.83 -23.22 -0.53
C SER A 389 -26.67 -22.62 -1.33
N ALA A 390 -25.46 -22.67 -0.78
CA ALA A 390 -24.20 -22.40 -1.46
C ALA A 390 -23.65 -23.68 -2.09
N PHE A 391 -23.21 -23.60 -3.35
CA PHE A 391 -22.71 -24.75 -4.10
C PHE A 391 -21.52 -24.35 -5.01
N PRO A 392 -20.52 -25.23 -5.22
CA PRO A 392 -20.44 -26.61 -4.75
C PRO A 392 -20.27 -26.71 -3.23
N TYR A 393 -21.05 -27.61 -2.62
CA TYR A 393 -20.79 -28.07 -1.26
C TYR A 393 -19.73 -29.17 -1.32
N THR A 394 -18.84 -29.22 -0.34
CA THR A 394 -17.73 -30.17 -0.23
C THR A 394 -17.51 -30.54 1.24
N GLU A 395 -17.34 -31.82 1.54
CA GLU A 395 -17.06 -32.33 2.88
C GLU A 395 -15.97 -33.41 2.83
N SER A 396 -14.93 -33.22 3.65
CA SER A 396 -13.79 -34.13 3.83
C SER A 396 -13.40 -34.28 5.31
N PHE A 397 -14.31 -33.93 6.23
CA PHE A 397 -14.26 -34.25 7.66
C PHE A 397 -13.11 -33.67 8.50
N GLU A 398 -12.14 -32.94 7.90
CA GLU A 398 -11.01 -32.23 8.55
C GLU A 398 -11.40 -31.26 9.69
N GLN A 399 -12.69 -30.99 9.89
CA GLN A 399 -13.24 -30.10 10.92
C GLN A 399 -14.36 -30.77 11.75
N GLY A 400 -14.40 -32.11 11.76
CA GLY A 400 -15.49 -32.89 12.35
C GLY A 400 -16.55 -33.27 11.31
N LEU A 401 -17.78 -33.51 11.75
CA LEU A 401 -18.86 -33.96 10.86
C LEU A 401 -19.50 -32.86 9.99
N GLY A 402 -19.09 -31.59 10.17
CA GLY A 402 -19.61 -30.44 9.42
C GLY A 402 -21.14 -30.37 9.41
N ASP A 403 -21.73 -30.46 8.22
CA ASP A 403 -23.18 -30.43 7.98
C ASP A 403 -23.87 -31.80 8.16
N TRP A 404 -23.18 -32.79 8.73
CA TRP A 404 -23.70 -34.14 8.99
C TRP A 404 -23.85 -34.46 10.47
N THR A 405 -24.81 -35.34 10.76
CA THR A 405 -25.19 -35.74 12.12
C THR A 405 -25.31 -37.26 12.20
N GLN A 406 -24.84 -37.85 13.30
CA GLN A 406 -25.02 -39.28 13.56
C GLN A 406 -26.38 -39.52 14.22
N SER A 407 -26.98 -40.69 14.00
CA SER A 407 -28.21 -41.04 14.70
C SER A 407 -27.97 -41.36 16.18
N ILE A 408 -29.07 -41.57 16.89
CA ILE A 408 -29.12 -42.09 18.26
C ILE A 408 -30.01 -43.34 18.36
N GLU A 409 -30.52 -43.81 17.22
CA GLU A 409 -31.46 -44.93 17.06
C GLU A 409 -30.82 -46.17 16.41
N ASP A 410 -29.52 -46.12 16.11
CA ASP A 410 -28.71 -47.16 15.50
C ASP A 410 -27.93 -48.01 16.52
N ASP A 411 -27.18 -49.01 16.02
CA ASP A 411 -26.39 -49.91 16.87
C ASP A 411 -25.08 -49.28 17.37
N PHE A 412 -24.45 -48.44 16.54
CA PHE A 412 -23.16 -47.79 16.78
C PHE A 412 -22.97 -46.58 15.86
N ASN A 413 -21.95 -45.76 16.16
CA ASN A 413 -21.59 -44.57 15.41
C ASN A 413 -20.45 -44.83 14.39
N TRP A 414 -20.39 -43.99 13.36
CA TRP A 414 -19.18 -43.75 12.59
C TRP A 414 -18.10 -43.07 13.45
N SER A 415 -16.86 -43.04 12.95
CA SER A 415 -15.71 -42.41 13.60
C SER A 415 -14.83 -41.73 12.55
N ILE A 416 -14.17 -40.64 12.93
CA ILE A 416 -13.17 -39.97 12.08
C ILE A 416 -11.80 -40.59 12.35
N ASN A 417 -10.97 -40.76 11.33
CA ASN A 417 -9.62 -41.32 11.45
C ASN A 417 -8.64 -40.73 10.42
N ALA A 418 -7.35 -40.68 10.80
CA ALA A 418 -6.24 -40.31 9.93
C ALA A 418 -5.25 -41.48 9.82
N GLY A 419 -5.15 -42.09 8.64
CA GLY A 419 -4.32 -43.28 8.39
C GLY A 419 -5.12 -44.58 8.23
N GLY A 420 -4.58 -45.72 8.69
CA GLY A 420 -5.26 -47.02 8.61
C GLY A 420 -6.33 -47.20 9.69
N THR A 421 -7.38 -47.98 9.41
CA THR A 421 -8.39 -48.35 10.41
C THR A 421 -7.79 -49.22 11.53
N PRO A 422 -8.38 -49.27 12.74
CA PRO A 422 -7.84 -50.03 13.86
C PRO A 422 -7.81 -51.55 13.65
N SER A 423 -8.75 -52.09 12.87
CA SER A 423 -8.81 -53.52 12.51
C SER A 423 -7.93 -53.82 11.25
N VAL A 424 -7.48 -55.08 11.08
CA VAL A 424 -6.35 -55.41 10.17
C VAL A 424 -6.77 -56.05 8.84
N SER A 425 -6.26 -55.53 7.72
CA SER A 425 -6.68 -55.92 6.35
C SER A 425 -8.14 -55.56 6.05
N THR A 426 -8.53 -54.37 6.52
CA THR A 426 -9.82 -53.70 6.29
C THR A 426 -9.57 -52.22 6.00
N GLY A 427 -10.59 -51.53 5.48
CA GLY A 427 -10.59 -50.07 5.35
C GLY A 427 -9.48 -49.46 4.48
N PRO A 428 -9.48 -48.13 4.35
CA PRO A 428 -8.44 -47.39 3.65
C PRO A 428 -7.17 -47.25 4.50
N THR A 429 -6.08 -46.80 3.87
CA THR A 429 -4.79 -46.52 4.56
C THR A 429 -4.52 -45.03 4.78
N ASN A 430 -5.24 -44.16 4.07
CA ASN A 430 -5.22 -42.70 4.12
C ASN A 430 -6.57 -42.20 3.55
N ALA A 431 -6.93 -40.94 3.77
CA ALA A 431 -8.05 -40.27 3.10
C ALA A 431 -7.84 -40.16 1.56
N THR A 432 -8.86 -39.69 0.83
CA THR A 432 -8.77 -39.34 -0.60
C THR A 432 -8.92 -37.84 -0.89
N ASP A 433 -9.46 -37.05 0.03
CA ASP A 433 -9.24 -35.62 0.16
C ASP A 433 -8.72 -35.31 1.58
N GLY A 434 -8.00 -34.21 1.77
CA GLY A 434 -7.44 -33.87 3.09
C GLY A 434 -6.50 -34.94 3.68
N SER A 435 -6.78 -35.37 4.91
CA SER A 435 -5.97 -36.27 5.74
C SER A 435 -6.79 -37.19 6.66
N GLU A 436 -7.99 -36.76 7.05
CA GLU A 436 -8.99 -37.48 7.82
C GLU A 436 -10.10 -38.04 6.90
N TYR A 437 -10.78 -39.09 7.34
CA TYR A 437 -11.97 -39.63 6.67
C TYR A 437 -12.92 -40.23 7.71
N LEU A 438 -14.18 -40.47 7.31
CA LEU A 438 -15.19 -41.07 8.17
C LEU A 438 -15.32 -42.58 7.90
N TYR A 439 -15.36 -43.42 8.94
CA TYR A 439 -15.47 -44.87 8.79
C TYR A 439 -16.29 -45.55 9.88
N THR A 440 -16.66 -46.82 9.63
CA THR A 440 -17.26 -47.73 10.59
C THR A 440 -16.21 -48.72 11.10
N GLU A 441 -16.08 -48.84 12.42
CA GLU A 441 -15.23 -49.86 13.06
C GLU A 441 -16.10 -51.09 13.37
N ALA A 442 -15.87 -52.20 12.65
CA ALA A 442 -16.73 -53.37 12.71
C ALA A 442 -16.37 -54.37 13.83
N SER A 443 -15.24 -54.21 14.52
CA SER A 443 -14.81 -55.16 15.56
C SER A 443 -15.60 -55.08 16.87
N GLY A 444 -15.24 -55.93 17.84
CA GLY A 444 -15.94 -56.04 19.12
C GLY A 444 -17.41 -56.44 18.94
N ASN A 445 -18.32 -55.61 19.43
CA ASN A 445 -19.77 -55.83 19.38
C ASN A 445 -20.45 -55.21 18.13
N ASN A 446 -19.68 -54.56 17.25
CA ASN A 446 -20.20 -53.87 16.06
C ASN A 446 -20.42 -54.82 14.86
N ASN A 447 -20.39 -56.13 15.11
CA ASN A 447 -20.74 -57.20 14.18
C ASN A 447 -21.50 -58.31 14.95
N PRO A 448 -22.30 -59.16 14.28
CA PRO A 448 -22.65 -59.12 12.86
C PRO A 448 -23.89 -58.29 12.57
N GLY A 449 -24.00 -57.75 11.35
CA GLY A 449 -25.25 -57.15 10.85
C GLY A 449 -25.69 -55.86 11.55
N LYS A 450 -24.74 -55.07 12.06
CA LYS A 450 -25.04 -53.85 12.83
C LYS A 450 -25.19 -52.65 11.92
N VAL A 451 -26.18 -51.81 12.21
CA VAL A 451 -26.51 -50.63 11.38
C VAL A 451 -25.97 -49.36 12.02
N THR A 452 -25.57 -48.39 11.20
CA THR A 452 -25.21 -47.02 11.59
C THR A 452 -25.70 -46.00 10.54
N TYR A 453 -26.15 -44.83 10.99
CA TYR A 453 -26.74 -43.78 10.15
C TYR A 453 -25.99 -42.45 10.29
N LEU A 454 -25.53 -41.90 9.16
CA LEU A 454 -25.07 -40.52 9.07
C LEU A 454 -26.04 -39.71 8.19
N THR A 455 -26.71 -38.72 8.76
CA THR A 455 -27.76 -37.92 8.11
C THR A 455 -27.33 -36.47 7.96
N SER A 456 -27.49 -35.90 6.77
CA SER A 456 -27.14 -34.51 6.50
C SER A 456 -28.18 -33.51 7.01
N THR A 457 -27.77 -32.26 7.13
CA THR A 457 -28.66 -31.10 7.09
C THR A 457 -29.41 -31.01 5.76
N TYR A 458 -30.23 -29.97 5.62
CA TYR A 458 -31.07 -29.72 4.47
C TYR A 458 -30.31 -29.02 3.34
N PHE A 459 -30.41 -29.51 2.12
CA PHE A 459 -29.87 -28.89 0.90
C PHE A 459 -30.99 -28.29 0.06
N ASP A 460 -30.92 -27.01 -0.28
CA ASP A 460 -31.85 -26.37 -1.20
C ASP A 460 -31.34 -26.46 -2.65
N LEU A 461 -31.91 -27.38 -3.44
CA LEU A 461 -31.52 -27.61 -4.83
C LEU A 461 -32.23 -26.64 -5.81
N SER A 462 -32.88 -25.58 -5.33
CA SER A 462 -33.62 -24.62 -6.18
C SER A 462 -32.72 -23.78 -7.09
N THR A 463 -31.47 -23.52 -6.69
CA THR A 463 -30.48 -22.76 -7.47
C THR A 463 -29.77 -23.61 -8.54
N LEU A 464 -29.94 -24.93 -8.52
CA LEU A 464 -29.16 -25.88 -9.31
C LEU A 464 -29.89 -26.29 -10.59
N THR A 465 -29.30 -26.00 -11.75
CA THR A 465 -29.85 -26.34 -13.06
C THR A 465 -29.74 -27.82 -13.41
N THR A 466 -28.78 -28.52 -12.80
CA THR A 466 -28.42 -29.92 -13.05
C THR A 466 -27.71 -30.47 -11.80
N PRO A 467 -28.43 -30.65 -10.67
CA PRO A 467 -27.83 -31.08 -9.41
C PRO A 467 -27.33 -32.53 -9.48
N LYS A 468 -26.14 -32.78 -8.88
CA LYS A 468 -25.60 -34.12 -8.61
C LYS A 468 -25.14 -34.22 -7.15
N PHE A 469 -25.11 -35.46 -6.66
CA PHE A 469 -24.39 -35.83 -5.45
C PHE A 469 -23.20 -36.71 -5.86
N SER A 470 -22.02 -36.48 -5.30
CA SER A 470 -20.86 -37.36 -5.49
C SER A 470 -20.17 -37.60 -4.15
N PHE A 471 -19.54 -38.76 -3.98
CA PHE A 471 -18.78 -39.09 -2.78
C PHE A 471 -17.78 -40.19 -3.11
N SER A 472 -16.74 -40.30 -2.28
CA SER A 472 -15.81 -41.43 -2.32
C SER A 472 -16.09 -42.41 -1.19
N TYR A 473 -15.83 -43.70 -1.43
CA TYR A 473 -16.03 -44.77 -0.48
C TYR A 473 -14.96 -45.86 -0.59
N HIS A 474 -14.72 -46.57 0.50
CA HIS A 474 -13.81 -47.70 0.59
C HIS A 474 -14.48 -48.84 1.37
N MET A 475 -14.41 -50.05 0.82
CA MET A 475 -15.13 -51.23 1.33
C MET A 475 -14.26 -52.48 1.14
N PHE A 476 -13.16 -52.56 1.89
CA PHE A 476 -12.23 -53.70 1.86
C PHE A 476 -12.40 -54.59 3.09
N GLY A 477 -12.61 -55.91 2.89
CA GLY A 477 -12.69 -56.86 3.99
C GLY A 477 -13.33 -58.20 3.65
N GLY A 478 -12.79 -59.28 4.22
CA GLY A 478 -13.22 -60.67 3.93
C GLY A 478 -14.65 -61.04 4.35
N THR A 479 -15.32 -60.21 5.15
CA THR A 479 -16.75 -60.35 5.49
C THR A 479 -17.49 -59.02 5.36
N MET A 480 -17.17 -58.24 4.32
CA MET A 480 -17.72 -56.90 4.11
C MET A 480 -19.26 -56.90 3.99
N GLY A 481 -19.89 -55.93 4.64
CA GLY A 481 -21.34 -55.68 4.62
C GLY A 481 -21.80 -54.78 3.48
N THR A 482 -22.65 -53.79 3.80
CA THR A 482 -23.38 -52.95 2.84
C THR A 482 -23.25 -51.47 3.18
N LEU A 483 -23.09 -50.63 2.15
CA LEU A 483 -23.24 -49.18 2.21
C LEU A 483 -24.38 -48.76 1.29
N THR A 484 -25.32 -47.97 1.81
CA THR A 484 -26.40 -47.34 1.04
C THR A 484 -26.36 -45.83 1.22
N LEU A 485 -26.68 -45.07 0.17
CA LEU A 485 -26.97 -43.65 0.23
C LEU A 485 -28.45 -43.42 -0.13
N GLU A 486 -29.16 -42.78 0.77
CA GLU A 486 -30.59 -42.45 0.67
C GLU A 486 -30.81 -40.94 0.58
N ILE A 487 -31.99 -40.55 0.10
CA ILE A 487 -32.48 -39.16 0.06
C ILE A 487 -33.91 -39.08 0.61
N SER A 488 -34.25 -37.95 1.24
CA SER A 488 -35.61 -37.56 1.61
C SER A 488 -35.91 -36.16 1.06
N ASP A 489 -37.10 -35.95 0.50
CA ASP A 489 -37.65 -34.64 0.12
C ASP A 489 -38.89 -34.26 0.96
N ASP A 490 -39.06 -34.90 2.13
CA ASP A 490 -40.21 -34.74 3.04
C ASP A 490 -39.82 -34.55 4.51
N ASN A 491 -38.63 -33.97 4.77
CA ASN A 491 -38.05 -33.73 6.10
C ASN A 491 -37.78 -35.03 6.90
N GLY A 492 -37.19 -36.02 6.23
CA GLY A 492 -36.73 -37.27 6.83
C GLY A 492 -37.83 -38.26 7.22
N GLN A 493 -39.08 -38.04 6.79
CA GLN A 493 -40.20 -38.92 7.12
C GLN A 493 -40.20 -40.19 6.26
N ASN A 494 -39.85 -40.08 4.98
CA ASN A 494 -39.63 -41.19 4.07
C ASN A 494 -38.25 -41.06 3.40
N TRP A 495 -37.60 -42.20 3.17
CA TRP A 495 -36.26 -42.28 2.60
C TRP A 495 -36.27 -43.15 1.34
N THR A 496 -35.60 -42.67 0.29
CA THR A 496 -35.46 -43.34 -1.00
C THR A 496 -33.99 -43.64 -1.24
N SER A 497 -33.64 -44.92 -1.43
CA SER A 497 -32.27 -45.30 -1.81
C SER A 497 -31.90 -44.74 -3.18
N LEU A 498 -30.86 -43.91 -3.24
CA LEU A 498 -30.23 -43.46 -4.49
C LEU A 498 -29.22 -44.50 -5.01
N TRP A 499 -28.51 -45.17 -4.10
CA TRP A 499 -27.39 -46.06 -4.43
C TRP A 499 -27.11 -47.05 -3.30
N THR A 500 -26.68 -48.27 -3.63
CA THR A 500 -26.30 -49.33 -2.68
C THR A 500 -25.15 -50.15 -3.24
N GLN A 501 -24.14 -50.44 -2.41
CA GLN A 501 -23.06 -51.38 -2.71
C GLN A 501 -22.87 -52.37 -1.55
N THR A 502 -22.46 -53.60 -1.86
CA THR A 502 -22.35 -54.70 -0.88
C THR A 502 -21.16 -55.61 -1.20
N GLY A 503 -20.49 -56.11 -0.15
CA GLY A 503 -19.33 -57.00 -0.26
C GLY A 503 -18.02 -56.27 -0.55
N ASP A 504 -16.93 -57.02 -0.65
CA ASP A 504 -15.58 -56.50 -0.84
C ASP A 504 -15.43 -55.83 -2.23
N GLN A 505 -15.03 -54.55 -2.23
CA GLN A 505 -14.73 -53.75 -3.43
C GLN A 505 -13.22 -53.64 -3.70
N GLY A 506 -12.40 -54.33 -2.89
CA GLY A 506 -10.95 -54.28 -2.94
C GLY A 506 -10.36 -53.06 -2.23
N ASN A 507 -9.05 -53.11 -1.97
CA ASN A 507 -8.34 -52.06 -1.24
C ASN A 507 -7.98 -50.85 -2.14
N ASN A 508 -8.99 -50.12 -2.60
CA ASN A 508 -8.88 -48.82 -3.26
C ASN A 508 -10.06 -47.94 -2.86
N TRP A 509 -9.86 -46.62 -2.84
CA TRP A 509 -10.97 -45.67 -2.86
C TRP A 509 -11.68 -45.75 -4.22
N ASN A 510 -13.01 -45.74 -4.19
CA ASN A 510 -13.90 -45.63 -5.34
C ASN A 510 -14.69 -44.33 -5.21
N THR A 511 -15.11 -43.71 -6.32
CA THR A 511 -15.92 -42.49 -6.32
C THR A 511 -17.18 -42.69 -7.15
N GLU A 512 -18.32 -42.27 -6.60
CA GLU A 512 -19.64 -42.38 -7.22
C GLU A 512 -20.20 -40.99 -7.57
N THR A 513 -21.10 -40.89 -8.56
CA THR A 513 -21.74 -39.61 -8.94
C THR A 513 -23.17 -39.83 -9.44
N LEU A 514 -24.14 -39.43 -8.61
CA LEU A 514 -25.56 -39.74 -8.74
C LEU A 514 -26.37 -38.55 -9.26
N ASP A 515 -27.43 -38.86 -10.01
CA ASP A 515 -28.31 -37.85 -10.61
C ASP A 515 -29.42 -37.38 -9.65
N LEU A 516 -29.48 -36.09 -9.37
CA LEU A 516 -30.53 -35.48 -8.54
C LEU A 516 -31.58 -34.73 -9.35
N ALA A 517 -31.64 -34.88 -10.69
CA ALA A 517 -32.59 -34.16 -11.54
C ALA A 517 -34.07 -34.25 -11.09
N ASN A 518 -34.49 -35.37 -10.50
CA ASN A 518 -35.84 -35.57 -9.94
C ASN A 518 -36.14 -34.76 -8.66
N TYR A 519 -35.11 -34.11 -8.11
CA TYR A 519 -35.13 -33.31 -6.88
C TYR A 519 -34.73 -31.84 -7.12
N GLN A 520 -34.49 -31.45 -8.38
CA GLN A 520 -34.34 -30.05 -8.77
C GLN A 520 -35.54 -29.22 -8.30
N GLY A 521 -35.29 -28.04 -7.73
CA GLY A 521 -36.36 -27.17 -7.21
C GLY A 521 -36.91 -27.59 -5.84
N LYS A 522 -36.34 -28.60 -5.19
CA LYS A 522 -36.73 -29.06 -3.85
C LYS A 522 -35.64 -28.82 -2.81
N THR A 523 -36.05 -28.75 -1.55
CA THR A 523 -35.18 -28.97 -0.40
C THR A 523 -35.12 -30.47 -0.09
N VAL A 524 -33.93 -31.00 0.19
CA VAL A 524 -33.71 -32.45 0.46
C VAL A 524 -32.75 -32.69 1.63
N GLN A 525 -32.75 -33.91 2.17
CA GLN A 525 -31.70 -34.41 3.06
C GLN A 525 -31.12 -35.72 2.49
N PHE A 526 -29.86 -36.00 2.81
CA PHE A 526 -29.17 -37.24 2.44
C PHE A 526 -28.86 -38.09 3.68
N ARG A 527 -28.77 -39.40 3.52
CA ARG A 527 -28.38 -40.31 4.61
C ARG A 527 -27.52 -41.47 4.11
N PHE A 528 -26.34 -41.63 4.69
CA PHE A 528 -25.56 -42.86 4.56
C PHE A 528 -26.04 -43.89 5.59
N VAL A 529 -26.24 -45.12 5.13
CA VAL A 529 -26.58 -46.29 5.94
C VAL A 529 -25.43 -47.30 5.81
N GLY A 530 -24.62 -47.42 6.85
CA GLY A 530 -23.62 -48.48 6.96
C GLY A 530 -24.23 -49.70 7.65
N THR A 531 -24.04 -50.90 7.08
CA THR A 531 -24.39 -52.17 7.74
C THR A 531 -23.18 -53.09 7.73
N THR A 532 -22.69 -53.50 8.91
CA THR A 532 -21.54 -54.41 9.01
C THR A 532 -21.92 -55.84 8.62
N GLY A 533 -20.96 -56.57 8.03
CA GLY A 533 -21.15 -57.97 7.66
C GLY A 533 -21.00 -58.93 8.84
N SER A 534 -20.47 -60.14 8.58
CA SER A 534 -20.51 -61.25 9.56
C SER A 534 -19.33 -61.33 10.53
N SER A 535 -18.35 -60.43 10.45
CA SER A 535 -17.23 -60.34 11.39
C SER A 535 -16.63 -58.92 11.40
N TRP A 536 -15.60 -58.73 12.22
CA TRP A 536 -14.74 -57.54 12.26
C TRP A 536 -14.11 -57.17 10.91
N GLN A 537 -14.07 -58.07 9.93
CA GLN A 537 -13.50 -57.81 8.59
C GLN A 537 -14.49 -57.03 7.69
N SER A 538 -15.00 -55.89 8.16
CA SER A 538 -16.12 -55.17 7.53
C SER A 538 -16.09 -53.62 7.70
N ASP A 539 -14.91 -53.01 7.85
CA ASP A 539 -14.80 -51.56 8.04
C ASP A 539 -15.12 -50.81 6.73
N ILE A 540 -16.16 -49.96 6.73
CA ILE A 540 -16.62 -49.15 5.59
C ILE A 540 -16.17 -47.72 5.81
N ALA A 541 -15.56 -47.06 4.82
CA ALA A 541 -15.22 -45.64 4.88
C ALA A 541 -15.90 -44.82 3.78
N ILE A 542 -16.15 -43.54 4.07
CA ILE A 542 -16.62 -42.51 3.15
C ILE A 542 -15.81 -41.22 3.32
N ASP A 543 -15.65 -40.48 2.23
CA ASP A 543 -14.83 -39.26 2.16
C ASP A 543 -15.23 -38.42 0.92
N HIS A 544 -14.79 -37.16 0.87
CA HIS A 544 -14.89 -36.24 -0.26
C HIS A 544 -16.32 -36.19 -0.86
N ILE A 545 -17.30 -35.96 0.00
CA ILE A 545 -18.70 -35.79 -0.38
C ILE A 545 -18.86 -34.41 -1.05
N GLN A 546 -19.67 -34.32 -2.12
CA GLN A 546 -20.03 -33.07 -2.76
C GLN A 546 -21.49 -33.04 -3.20
N VAL A 547 -22.07 -31.84 -3.19
CA VAL A 547 -23.31 -31.52 -3.94
C VAL A 547 -22.99 -30.37 -4.88
N ASN A 548 -23.19 -30.57 -6.19
CA ASN A 548 -22.71 -29.62 -7.20
C ASN A 548 -23.61 -29.55 -8.45
N ASN A 549 -23.37 -28.56 -9.31
CA ASN A 549 -24.10 -28.36 -10.56
C ASN A 549 -23.28 -28.87 -11.75
N THR A 550 -23.51 -30.09 -12.24
CA THR A 550 -22.61 -30.70 -13.26
C THR A 550 -22.84 -30.22 -14.69
N GLY A 551 -23.86 -29.39 -14.96
CA GLY A 551 -24.12 -28.82 -16.28
C GLY A 551 -22.90 -28.17 -16.92
N ALA A 552 -22.82 -28.22 -18.25
CA ALA A 552 -21.84 -27.46 -19.00
C ALA A 552 -22.11 -25.97 -18.78
N ILE A 553 -21.08 -25.18 -18.46
CA ILE A 553 -21.23 -23.73 -18.38
C ILE A 553 -21.51 -23.17 -19.78
N GLN A 554 -22.38 -22.17 -19.91
CA GLN A 554 -22.81 -21.62 -21.20
C GLN A 554 -22.78 -20.10 -21.19
N ILE A 555 -22.42 -19.51 -22.35
CA ILE A 555 -22.53 -18.08 -22.62
C ILE A 555 -23.70 -17.91 -23.59
N ALA A 556 -24.82 -17.39 -23.11
CA ALA A 556 -26.04 -17.18 -23.89
C ALA A 556 -25.99 -15.85 -24.68
N SER A 557 -25.46 -14.79 -24.08
CA SER A 557 -25.28 -13.49 -24.75
C SER A 557 -24.20 -12.64 -24.08
N VAL A 558 -23.81 -11.57 -24.78
CA VAL A 558 -22.83 -10.57 -24.35
C VAL A 558 -23.42 -9.20 -24.71
N SER A 559 -23.42 -8.25 -23.77
CA SER A 559 -24.03 -6.93 -23.98
C SER A 559 -23.31 -5.83 -23.20
N PRO A 560 -22.98 -4.68 -23.82
CA PRO A 560 -23.09 -4.40 -25.26
C PRO A 560 -22.13 -5.29 -26.09
N SER A 561 -22.40 -5.38 -27.40
CA SER A 561 -21.56 -6.17 -28.33
C SER A 561 -20.30 -5.43 -28.80
N GLN A 562 -20.24 -4.11 -28.60
CA GLN A 562 -19.05 -3.28 -28.72
C GLN A 562 -18.83 -2.53 -27.41
N VAL A 563 -17.58 -2.45 -26.94
CA VAL A 563 -17.21 -1.86 -25.66
C VAL A 563 -15.73 -1.43 -25.68
N SER A 564 -15.40 -0.28 -25.09
CA SER A 564 -14.04 0.26 -25.09
C SER A 564 -13.20 -0.25 -23.91
N VAL A 565 -11.88 -0.14 -24.05
CA VAL A 565 -10.92 -0.51 -23.00
C VAL A 565 -11.19 0.30 -21.72
N GLY A 566 -11.32 -0.39 -20.58
CA GLY A 566 -11.67 0.19 -19.29
C GLY A 566 -13.17 0.26 -18.99
N GLU A 567 -14.05 0.05 -19.97
CA GLU A 567 -15.50 0.00 -19.76
C GLU A 567 -15.97 -1.41 -19.30
N THR A 568 -17.20 -1.48 -18.79
CA THR A 568 -17.84 -2.72 -18.36
C THR A 568 -18.85 -3.26 -19.38
N PHE A 569 -18.84 -4.56 -19.61
CA PHE A 569 -19.90 -5.29 -20.31
C PHE A 569 -20.41 -6.47 -19.47
N THR A 570 -21.62 -6.94 -19.79
CA THR A 570 -22.27 -8.07 -19.12
C THR A 570 -22.24 -9.31 -20.00
N ILE A 571 -21.82 -10.44 -19.42
CA ILE A 571 -21.99 -11.79 -20.00
C ILE A 571 -23.22 -12.42 -19.33
N THR A 572 -24.19 -12.85 -20.13
CA THR A 572 -25.37 -13.61 -19.63
C THR A 572 -25.21 -15.08 -20.02
N GLY A 573 -25.55 -16.01 -19.12
CA GLY A 573 -25.29 -17.43 -19.32
C GLY A 573 -25.83 -18.32 -18.20
N THR A 574 -25.20 -19.47 -17.99
CA THR A 574 -25.52 -20.41 -16.89
C THR A 574 -24.28 -21.14 -16.39
N GLY A 575 -24.28 -21.50 -15.10
CA GLY A 575 -23.23 -22.30 -14.46
C GLY A 575 -21.99 -21.53 -14.03
N PHE A 576 -22.04 -20.20 -14.04
CA PHE A 576 -21.04 -19.33 -13.45
C PHE A 576 -21.03 -19.49 -11.92
N SER A 577 -19.91 -19.20 -11.24
CA SER A 577 -19.94 -19.05 -9.78
C SER A 577 -20.56 -17.70 -9.41
N ALA A 578 -21.24 -17.62 -8.27
CA ALA A 578 -21.69 -16.35 -7.71
C ALA A 578 -20.53 -15.50 -7.14
N ILE A 579 -19.34 -16.09 -6.96
CA ILE A 579 -18.15 -15.42 -6.41
C ILE A 579 -17.31 -14.87 -7.58
N PRO A 580 -17.07 -13.55 -7.68
CA PRO A 580 -16.35 -12.95 -8.81
C PRO A 580 -14.94 -13.53 -9.04
N SER A 581 -14.19 -13.83 -7.98
CA SER A 581 -12.82 -14.36 -8.07
C SER A 581 -12.71 -15.80 -8.57
N GLU A 582 -13.81 -16.56 -8.60
CA GLU A 582 -13.86 -17.94 -9.12
C GLU A 582 -14.19 -17.99 -10.62
N ASN A 583 -14.52 -16.85 -11.22
CA ASN A 583 -14.80 -16.71 -12.64
C ASN A 583 -13.61 -16.07 -13.36
N ILE A 584 -12.89 -16.85 -14.16
CA ILE A 584 -11.76 -16.37 -14.97
C ILE A 584 -12.29 -16.05 -16.37
N VAL A 585 -12.40 -14.77 -16.71
CA VAL A 585 -12.84 -14.32 -18.05
C VAL A 585 -11.63 -13.90 -18.88
N LYS A 586 -11.60 -14.31 -20.15
CA LYS A 586 -10.58 -13.90 -21.12
C LYS A 586 -11.24 -13.37 -22.40
N ILE A 587 -10.77 -12.25 -22.92
CA ILE A 587 -11.21 -11.70 -24.21
C ILE A 587 -10.06 -11.87 -25.21
N ASN A 588 -10.30 -12.67 -26.26
CA ASN A 588 -9.29 -13.08 -27.23
C ASN A 588 -7.97 -13.60 -26.60
N GLY A 589 -8.08 -14.26 -25.44
CA GLY A 589 -6.95 -14.78 -24.64
C GLY A 589 -6.43 -13.85 -23.52
N VAL A 590 -6.70 -12.54 -23.58
CA VAL A 590 -6.27 -11.57 -22.55
C VAL A 590 -7.18 -11.65 -21.33
N LEU A 591 -6.60 -11.75 -20.12
CA LEU A 591 -7.32 -11.88 -18.86
C LEU A 591 -8.07 -10.58 -18.52
N ALA A 592 -9.40 -10.68 -18.33
CA ALA A 592 -10.29 -9.58 -17.98
C ALA A 592 -10.75 -9.68 -16.51
N GLN A 593 -11.05 -8.55 -15.88
CA GLN A 593 -11.47 -8.51 -14.49
C GLN A 593 -12.99 -8.68 -14.37
N VAL A 594 -13.43 -9.64 -13.57
CA VAL A 594 -14.84 -9.74 -13.13
C VAL A 594 -15.06 -8.81 -11.94
N THR A 595 -16.08 -7.95 -12.03
CA THR A 595 -16.42 -6.96 -10.99
C THR A 595 -17.72 -7.29 -10.25
N GLY A 596 -18.52 -8.21 -10.77
CA GLY A 596 -19.72 -8.74 -10.13
C GLY A 596 -20.16 -10.03 -10.80
N ALA A 597 -20.76 -10.94 -10.04
CA ALA A 597 -21.11 -12.28 -10.52
C ALA A 597 -22.42 -12.80 -9.91
N SER A 598 -23.07 -13.70 -10.64
CA SER A 598 -24.17 -14.55 -10.19
C SER A 598 -24.15 -15.84 -11.03
N ALA A 599 -24.95 -16.85 -10.66
CA ALA A 599 -25.04 -18.12 -11.39
C ALA A 599 -25.42 -18.00 -12.89
N THR A 600 -25.90 -16.82 -13.33
CA THR A 600 -26.36 -16.54 -14.70
C THR A 600 -25.79 -15.27 -15.33
N SER A 601 -24.98 -14.47 -14.61
CA SER A 601 -24.47 -13.18 -15.11
C SER A 601 -23.08 -12.84 -14.57
N LEU A 602 -22.21 -12.28 -15.41
CA LEU A 602 -20.91 -11.72 -15.02
C LEU A 602 -20.79 -10.28 -15.54
N GLN A 603 -20.44 -9.35 -14.66
CA GLN A 603 -19.96 -8.00 -15.03
C GLN A 603 -18.44 -8.05 -15.20
N VAL A 604 -17.95 -7.58 -16.35
CA VAL A 604 -16.56 -7.72 -16.77
C VAL A 604 -16.01 -6.40 -17.30
N VAL A 605 -14.84 -5.98 -16.82
CA VAL A 605 -14.11 -4.81 -17.33
C VAL A 605 -13.19 -5.24 -18.47
N VAL A 606 -13.20 -4.49 -19.57
CA VAL A 606 -12.27 -4.70 -20.70
C VAL A 606 -10.84 -4.30 -20.28
N PRO A 607 -9.86 -5.23 -20.28
CA PRO A 607 -8.51 -4.94 -19.84
C PRO A 607 -7.70 -4.23 -20.94
N ILE A 608 -6.67 -3.49 -20.54
CA ILE A 608 -5.72 -2.88 -21.47
C ILE A 608 -5.03 -3.97 -22.31
N GLY A 609 -5.04 -3.81 -23.63
CA GLY A 609 -4.44 -4.76 -24.57
C GLY A 609 -5.34 -5.91 -25.02
N ALA A 610 -6.60 -5.99 -24.55
CA ALA A 610 -7.58 -6.88 -25.18
C ALA A 610 -7.92 -6.39 -26.60
N THR A 611 -8.24 -7.33 -27.49
CA THR A 611 -8.62 -7.09 -28.88
C THR A 611 -9.99 -7.71 -29.17
N SER A 612 -10.65 -7.22 -30.23
CA SER A 612 -11.89 -7.81 -30.75
C SER A 612 -11.75 -9.33 -30.94
N GLY A 613 -12.70 -10.12 -30.43
CA GLY A 613 -12.60 -11.59 -30.49
C GLY A 613 -13.58 -12.32 -29.57
N LYS A 614 -13.46 -13.65 -29.52
CA LYS A 614 -14.31 -14.49 -28.65
C LYS A 614 -13.95 -14.30 -27.18
N ILE A 615 -14.96 -14.42 -26.33
CA ILE A 615 -14.83 -14.44 -24.88
C ILE A 615 -14.79 -15.90 -24.41
N THR A 616 -13.81 -16.22 -23.58
CA THR A 616 -13.73 -17.49 -22.85
C THR A 616 -14.04 -17.23 -21.38
N VAL A 617 -15.01 -17.95 -20.82
CA VAL A 617 -15.27 -17.98 -19.37
C VAL A 617 -14.77 -19.32 -18.85
N ILE A 618 -14.02 -19.31 -17.75
CA ILE A 618 -13.72 -20.49 -16.94
C ILE A 618 -14.37 -20.29 -15.58
N SER A 619 -15.20 -21.23 -15.16
CA SER A 619 -15.93 -21.21 -13.88
C SER A 619 -16.05 -22.65 -13.37
N ASN A 620 -15.81 -22.86 -12.08
CA ASN A 620 -15.92 -24.18 -11.43
C ASN A 620 -15.17 -25.29 -12.20
N GLY A 621 -13.95 -24.97 -12.66
CA GLY A 621 -13.08 -25.86 -13.47
C GLY A 621 -13.50 -26.07 -14.92
N LYS A 622 -14.68 -25.60 -15.36
CA LYS A 622 -15.25 -25.80 -16.70
C LYS A 622 -15.02 -24.58 -17.59
N VAL A 623 -15.09 -24.77 -18.91
CA VAL A 623 -14.84 -23.73 -19.92
C VAL A 623 -16.04 -23.53 -20.84
N ALA A 624 -16.43 -22.27 -21.08
CA ALA A 624 -17.33 -21.83 -22.14
C ALA A 624 -16.62 -20.85 -23.07
N VAL A 625 -17.02 -20.83 -24.35
CA VAL A 625 -16.56 -19.84 -25.34
C VAL A 625 -17.78 -19.24 -26.03
N SER A 626 -17.80 -17.92 -26.21
CA SER A 626 -18.93 -17.18 -26.79
C SER A 626 -19.18 -17.56 -28.25
N ALA A 627 -20.45 -17.61 -28.66
CA ALA A 627 -20.83 -17.93 -30.03
C ALA A 627 -20.32 -16.87 -31.03
N GLY A 628 -20.63 -15.59 -30.78
CA GLY A 628 -20.04 -14.44 -31.47
C GLY A 628 -18.80 -13.88 -30.77
N SER A 629 -18.14 -12.92 -31.40
CA SER A 629 -17.07 -12.11 -30.81
C SER A 629 -17.65 -10.86 -30.13
N ILE A 630 -16.95 -10.32 -29.14
CA ILE A 630 -17.13 -8.93 -28.69
C ILE A 630 -16.20 -8.02 -29.52
N LEU A 631 -16.69 -6.83 -29.87
CA LEU A 631 -15.89 -5.81 -30.54
C LEU A 631 -15.24 -4.90 -29.49
N ILE A 632 -13.92 -4.84 -29.52
CA ILE A 632 -13.12 -3.85 -28.78
C ILE A 632 -12.45 -2.95 -29.82
N PRO A 633 -12.77 -1.65 -29.84
CA PRO A 633 -12.12 -0.71 -30.75
C PRO A 633 -10.64 -0.49 -30.43
N ILE A 634 -9.86 -0.23 -31.48
CA ILE A 634 -8.47 0.19 -31.38
C ILE A 634 -8.43 1.67 -30.96
N THR A 635 -7.73 1.94 -29.87
CA THR A 635 -7.59 3.26 -29.23
C THR A 635 -6.12 3.71 -29.10
N VAL A 636 -5.18 2.88 -29.55
CA VAL A 636 -3.73 3.09 -29.47
C VAL A 636 -3.21 3.46 -30.86
N TYR A 637 -2.50 4.59 -30.94
CA TYR A 637 -1.96 5.13 -32.18
C TYR A 637 -0.49 5.57 -32.01
N PRO A 638 0.34 5.57 -33.08
CA PRO A 638 0.03 5.10 -34.43
C PRO A 638 -0.29 3.59 -34.46
N TYR A 639 -1.35 3.22 -35.17
CA TYR A 639 -1.57 1.84 -35.59
C TYR A 639 -0.80 1.60 -36.88
N SER A 640 -0.11 0.47 -36.99
CA SER A 640 0.73 0.12 -38.15
C SER A 640 0.59 -1.37 -38.49
N GLU A 641 0.34 -1.69 -39.76
CA GLU A 641 0.19 -3.06 -40.26
C GLU A 641 0.91 -3.24 -41.61
N GLY A 642 2.10 -3.85 -41.55
CA GLY A 642 2.80 -4.43 -42.70
C GLY A 642 2.62 -5.95 -42.78
N PHE A 643 1.54 -6.48 -42.21
CA PHE A 643 1.15 -7.90 -42.22
C PHE A 643 2.19 -8.92 -41.71
N GLU A 644 3.31 -8.49 -41.14
CA GLU A 644 4.43 -9.32 -40.64
C GLU A 644 4.03 -10.42 -39.65
N ARG A 645 2.87 -10.30 -38.99
CA ARG A 645 2.36 -11.28 -38.01
C ARG A 645 0.99 -11.86 -38.35
N GLY A 646 0.62 -11.87 -39.65
CA GLY A 646 -0.64 -12.38 -40.15
C GLY A 646 -1.51 -11.26 -40.72
N PHE A 647 -2.81 -11.28 -40.43
CA PHE A 647 -3.74 -10.23 -40.84
C PHE A 647 -3.95 -9.14 -39.76
N GLY A 648 -3.34 -9.28 -38.58
CA GLY A 648 -3.44 -8.29 -37.50
C GLY A 648 -4.87 -8.09 -37.00
N VAL A 649 -5.39 -6.87 -37.10
CA VAL A 649 -6.80 -6.53 -36.75
C VAL A 649 -7.77 -6.70 -37.93
N TRP A 650 -7.30 -7.16 -39.08
CA TRP A 650 -8.08 -7.31 -40.30
C TRP A 650 -8.59 -8.75 -40.47
N SER A 651 -9.78 -8.89 -41.05
CA SER A 651 -10.46 -10.17 -41.28
C SER A 651 -11.09 -10.26 -42.67
N GLN A 652 -11.00 -11.43 -43.28
CA GLN A 652 -11.57 -11.74 -44.59
C GLN A 652 -13.10 -11.74 -44.55
N ASN A 653 -13.73 -11.44 -45.69
CA ASN A 653 -15.18 -11.56 -45.85
C ASN A 653 -15.57 -12.92 -46.45
N VAL A 654 -16.14 -13.80 -45.62
CA VAL A 654 -16.60 -15.15 -46.02
C VAL A 654 -17.71 -15.20 -47.09
N ALA A 655 -18.13 -14.06 -47.63
CA ALA A 655 -19.18 -13.91 -48.64
C ALA A 655 -18.73 -13.12 -49.89
N ASP A 656 -17.42 -12.87 -50.07
CA ASP A 656 -16.88 -12.32 -51.31
C ASP A 656 -16.61 -13.42 -52.37
N SER A 657 -15.73 -13.17 -53.35
CA SER A 657 -15.41 -14.13 -54.42
C SER A 657 -14.08 -14.86 -54.26
N ILE A 658 -13.09 -14.23 -53.62
CA ILE A 658 -11.71 -14.71 -53.43
C ILE A 658 -11.09 -13.99 -52.21
N ASP A 659 -10.35 -14.70 -51.36
CA ASP A 659 -9.65 -14.12 -50.21
C ASP A 659 -8.45 -13.23 -50.61
N TRP A 660 -8.14 -12.21 -49.79
CA TRP A 660 -6.84 -11.53 -49.85
C TRP A 660 -5.71 -12.47 -49.38
N THR A 661 -4.80 -12.85 -50.27
CA THR A 661 -3.71 -13.78 -49.96
C THR A 661 -2.51 -13.04 -49.34
N ARG A 662 -1.91 -13.60 -48.27
CA ARG A 662 -0.68 -13.06 -47.66
C ARG A 662 0.55 -13.62 -48.36
N GLY A 663 1.31 -12.77 -49.04
CA GLY A 663 2.44 -13.13 -49.91
C GLY A 663 3.82 -12.79 -49.35
N LEU A 664 4.85 -13.40 -49.94
CA LEU A 664 6.28 -13.13 -49.72
C LEU A 664 6.99 -13.21 -51.07
N GLY A 665 7.79 -12.20 -51.43
CA GLY A 665 8.41 -12.10 -52.75
C GLY A 665 7.40 -11.75 -53.84
N SER A 666 7.55 -12.29 -55.05
CA SER A 666 6.63 -12.03 -56.18
C SER A 666 5.29 -12.74 -56.03
N THR A 667 4.22 -12.18 -56.61
CA THR A 667 2.95 -12.90 -56.73
C THR A 667 3.06 -14.12 -57.67
N PRO A 668 2.16 -15.12 -57.60
CA PRO A 668 2.27 -16.36 -58.36
C PRO A 668 2.17 -16.22 -59.89
N SER A 669 1.59 -15.13 -60.39
CA SER A 669 1.33 -14.93 -61.82
C SER A 669 2.29 -13.89 -62.43
N ALA A 670 2.71 -14.11 -63.68
CA ALA A 670 3.85 -13.37 -64.27
C ALA A 670 3.42 -12.05 -64.96
N SER A 671 4.25 -11.02 -64.79
CA SER A 671 4.03 -9.66 -65.35
C SER A 671 2.77 -8.97 -64.80
N THR A 672 2.58 -9.11 -63.48
CA THR A 672 1.57 -8.44 -62.66
C THR A 672 1.99 -8.54 -61.19
N GLY A 673 1.39 -7.75 -60.29
CA GLY A 673 1.71 -7.72 -58.86
C GLY A 673 3.13 -7.22 -58.53
N PRO A 674 3.44 -6.99 -57.24
CA PRO A 674 4.76 -6.56 -56.80
C PRO A 674 5.78 -7.72 -56.75
N SER A 675 7.06 -7.37 -56.74
CA SER A 675 8.18 -8.33 -56.60
C SER A 675 8.66 -8.55 -55.16
N SER A 676 8.28 -7.68 -54.23
CA SER A 676 8.51 -7.76 -52.77
C SER A 676 7.44 -6.95 -52.02
N ALA A 677 7.41 -7.00 -50.69
CA ALA A 677 6.66 -6.05 -49.87
C ALA A 677 7.12 -4.59 -50.09
N ALA A 678 6.33 -3.63 -49.63
CA ALA A 678 6.69 -2.20 -49.55
C ALA A 678 7.48 -1.90 -48.27
N GLU A 679 7.12 -2.55 -47.16
CA GLU A 679 7.90 -2.59 -45.91
C GLU A 679 7.96 -4.03 -45.39
N GLY A 680 9.11 -4.46 -44.85
CA GLY A 680 9.27 -5.82 -44.32
C GLY A 680 9.45 -6.89 -45.40
N ASP A 681 8.92 -8.07 -45.14
CA ASP A 681 9.01 -9.30 -45.93
C ASP A 681 7.67 -9.69 -46.57
N PHE A 682 6.53 -9.34 -45.94
CA PHE A 682 5.18 -9.80 -46.32
C PHE A 682 4.20 -8.67 -46.66
N TYR A 683 3.19 -8.99 -47.47
CA TYR A 683 2.10 -8.08 -47.87
C TYR A 683 0.82 -8.86 -48.18
N LEU A 684 -0.30 -8.17 -48.45
CA LEU A 684 -1.53 -8.82 -48.96
C LEU A 684 -1.73 -8.54 -50.45
N PHE A 685 -2.23 -9.52 -51.19
CA PHE A 685 -2.57 -9.39 -52.62
C PHE A 685 -3.75 -10.26 -53.05
N THR A 686 -4.40 -9.90 -54.15
CA THR A 686 -5.32 -10.79 -54.86
C THR A 686 -4.56 -11.56 -55.93
N GLU A 687 -4.70 -12.88 -56.00
CA GLU A 687 -4.16 -13.67 -57.13
C GLU A 687 -5.26 -13.81 -58.20
N ALA A 688 -4.99 -13.38 -59.43
CA ALA A 688 -5.97 -13.25 -60.50
C ALA A 688 -5.93 -14.37 -61.55
N SER A 689 -5.20 -15.48 -61.35
CA SER A 689 -5.19 -16.62 -62.29
C SER A 689 -6.52 -17.39 -62.26
N ASN A 690 -6.84 -18.14 -63.32
CA ASN A 690 -8.12 -18.86 -63.42
C ASN A 690 -8.31 -19.84 -62.24
N PRO A 691 -9.41 -19.76 -61.46
CA PRO A 691 -10.71 -19.15 -61.81
C PRO A 691 -10.96 -17.75 -61.22
N ASN A 692 -9.94 -17.07 -60.71
CA ASN A 692 -10.00 -15.83 -59.95
C ASN A 692 -10.19 -14.57 -60.84
N PHE A 693 -10.62 -14.74 -62.09
CA PHE A 693 -11.00 -13.67 -63.01
C PHE A 693 -12.14 -14.14 -63.93
N PRO A 694 -12.91 -13.23 -64.56
CA PRO A 694 -12.95 -11.79 -64.33
C PRO A 694 -13.85 -11.41 -63.14
N ASP A 695 -13.80 -10.12 -62.77
CA ASP A 695 -14.74 -9.44 -61.87
C ASP A 695 -14.89 -10.09 -60.48
N LYS A 696 -13.84 -10.73 -59.96
CA LYS A 696 -13.82 -11.34 -58.63
C LYS A 696 -13.48 -10.29 -57.58
N VAL A 697 -14.30 -10.23 -56.55
CA VAL A 697 -14.14 -9.29 -55.45
C VAL A 697 -13.46 -9.97 -54.25
N ALA A 698 -12.46 -9.31 -53.68
CA ALA A 698 -11.80 -9.64 -52.42
C ALA A 698 -12.03 -8.52 -51.41
N ILE A 699 -12.52 -8.83 -50.21
CA ILE A 699 -12.85 -7.84 -49.17
C ILE A 699 -12.20 -8.22 -47.85
N ILE A 700 -11.27 -7.38 -47.38
CA ILE A 700 -10.70 -7.48 -46.04
C ILE A 700 -11.10 -6.27 -45.20
N THR A 701 -11.61 -6.51 -44.00
CA THR A 701 -12.27 -5.51 -43.12
C THR A 701 -11.57 -5.44 -41.76
N SER A 702 -11.36 -4.23 -41.24
CA SER A 702 -10.70 -3.99 -39.95
C SER A 702 -11.63 -4.17 -38.76
N ALA A 703 -11.05 -4.38 -37.58
CA ALA A 703 -11.70 -4.03 -36.30
C ALA A 703 -12.07 -2.53 -36.25
N PRO A 704 -12.96 -2.10 -35.34
CA PRO A 704 -13.26 -0.68 -35.15
C PRO A 704 -12.05 0.11 -34.65
N PHE A 705 -11.98 1.39 -35.01
CA PHE A 705 -11.00 2.38 -34.57
C PHE A 705 -11.75 3.57 -33.93
N GLU A 706 -11.31 4.01 -32.76
CA GLU A 706 -11.87 5.18 -32.06
C GLU A 706 -11.00 6.41 -32.35
N LEU A 707 -11.45 7.28 -33.25
CA LEU A 707 -10.67 8.44 -33.70
C LEU A 707 -10.74 9.64 -32.74
N ALA A 708 -11.36 9.49 -31.56
CA ALA A 708 -11.45 10.52 -30.52
C ALA A 708 -10.10 10.86 -29.87
N ASN A 709 -9.16 9.91 -29.84
CA ASN A 709 -7.80 10.13 -29.32
C ASN A 709 -6.86 10.74 -30.36
N LEU A 710 -7.32 10.96 -31.60
CA LEU A 710 -6.52 11.52 -32.68
C LEU A 710 -6.93 12.95 -33.01
N ILE A 711 -5.94 13.70 -33.48
CA ILE A 711 -6.06 15.08 -33.96
C ILE A 711 -5.65 15.07 -35.43
N ASP A 712 -6.50 15.66 -36.27
CA ASP A 712 -6.39 15.58 -37.73
C ASP A 712 -6.04 14.15 -38.21
N PRO A 713 -6.87 13.13 -37.88
CA PRO A 713 -6.58 11.74 -38.17
C PRO A 713 -6.39 11.51 -39.68
N ILE A 714 -5.47 10.60 -40.01
CA ILE A 714 -5.16 10.18 -41.39
C ILE A 714 -5.06 8.66 -41.49
N PHE A 715 -5.44 8.14 -42.65
CA PHE A 715 -5.22 6.76 -43.06
C PHE A 715 -4.17 6.75 -44.17
N THR A 716 -3.04 6.09 -43.97
CA THR A 716 -2.00 5.91 -45.00
C THR A 716 -1.86 4.43 -45.33
N PHE A 717 -1.60 4.09 -46.60
CA PHE A 717 -1.27 2.73 -47.02
C PHE A 717 -0.43 2.74 -48.29
N SER A 718 0.33 1.67 -48.51
CA SER A 718 0.98 1.39 -49.79
C SER A 718 0.15 0.40 -50.61
N TYR A 719 0.14 0.59 -51.93
CA TYR A 719 -0.54 -0.29 -52.88
C TYR A 719 0.29 -0.50 -54.16
N HIS A 720 0.05 -1.62 -54.84
CA HIS A 720 0.66 -1.96 -56.13
C HIS A 720 -0.44 -2.54 -57.04
N MET A 721 -0.45 -2.14 -58.31
CA MET A 721 -1.49 -2.49 -59.28
C MET A 721 -0.88 -2.53 -60.68
N PHE A 722 -0.07 -3.53 -60.96
CA PHE A 722 0.64 -3.69 -62.23
C PHE A 722 -0.02 -4.77 -63.09
N GLY A 723 -0.33 -4.48 -64.36
CA GLY A 723 -0.77 -5.52 -65.29
C GLY A 723 -1.64 -5.04 -66.44
N GLY A 724 -1.50 -5.72 -67.59
CA GLY A 724 -2.25 -5.42 -68.83
C GLY A 724 -3.77 -5.63 -68.77
N SER A 725 -4.33 -6.02 -67.62
CA SER A 725 -5.77 -6.16 -67.40
C SER A 725 -6.16 -5.81 -65.95
N MET A 726 -5.50 -4.85 -65.31
CA MET A 726 -5.84 -4.40 -63.96
C MET A 726 -7.30 -3.98 -63.82
N GLY A 727 -7.94 -4.45 -62.74
CA GLY A 727 -9.27 -4.02 -62.31
C GLY A 727 -9.24 -2.79 -61.41
N THR A 728 -9.84 -2.91 -60.22
CA THR A 728 -10.11 -1.79 -59.30
C THR A 728 -9.68 -2.11 -57.88
N LEU A 729 -9.04 -1.16 -57.19
CA LEU A 729 -8.82 -1.20 -55.74
C LEU A 729 -9.54 -0.01 -55.08
N THR A 730 -10.25 -0.27 -53.99
CA THR A 730 -11.06 0.73 -53.28
C THR A 730 -10.85 0.61 -51.77
N LEU A 731 -10.72 1.75 -51.07
CA LEU A 731 -10.75 1.86 -49.61
C LEU A 731 -12.07 2.52 -49.19
N GLU A 732 -12.77 1.90 -48.24
CA GLU A 732 -14.05 2.36 -47.73
C GLU A 732 -14.08 2.40 -46.20
N VAL A 733 -14.98 3.24 -45.66
CA VAL A 733 -15.21 3.43 -44.21
C VAL A 733 -16.69 3.33 -43.87
N ILE A 734 -17.00 2.96 -42.63
CA ILE A 734 -18.36 2.96 -42.08
C ILE A 734 -18.32 3.40 -40.61
N ARG A 735 -19.30 4.19 -40.15
CA ARG A 735 -19.47 4.47 -38.71
C ARG A 735 -20.08 3.26 -38.00
N GLY A 736 -19.74 3.03 -36.74
CA GLY A 736 -20.25 1.89 -35.96
C GLY A 736 -21.79 1.80 -35.79
N SER A 737 -22.53 2.86 -36.14
CA SER A 737 -24.00 2.91 -36.14
C SER A 737 -24.65 2.82 -37.53
N GLU A 738 -23.86 2.80 -38.61
CA GLU A 738 -24.31 2.79 -40.00
C GLU A 738 -24.32 1.36 -40.58
N THR A 739 -25.09 1.16 -41.66
CA THR A 739 -25.15 -0.11 -42.43
C THR A 739 -24.63 0.03 -43.86
N THR A 740 -24.15 1.22 -44.24
CA THR A 740 -23.73 1.58 -45.60
C THR A 740 -22.29 2.07 -45.59
N TRP A 741 -21.44 1.41 -46.39
CA TRP A 741 -20.04 1.80 -46.55
C TRP A 741 -19.92 3.05 -47.44
N THR A 742 -19.01 3.95 -47.07
CA THR A 742 -18.66 5.17 -47.79
C THR A 742 -17.27 5.02 -48.40
N THR A 743 -17.15 5.20 -49.72
CA THR A 743 -15.86 5.16 -50.40
C THR A 743 -14.99 6.36 -50.02
N LEU A 744 -13.79 6.09 -49.49
CA LEU A 744 -12.77 7.11 -49.20
C LEU A 744 -11.85 7.35 -50.40
N TRP A 745 -11.48 6.29 -51.10
CA TRP A 745 -10.53 6.32 -52.21
C TRP A 745 -10.77 5.13 -53.15
N THR A 746 -10.50 5.32 -54.44
CA THR A 746 -10.54 4.25 -55.44
C THR A 746 -9.55 4.53 -56.56
N GLN A 747 -8.92 3.49 -57.08
CA GLN A 747 -8.03 3.53 -58.24
C GLN A 747 -8.33 2.36 -59.17
N THR A 748 -8.21 2.60 -60.48
CA THR A 748 -8.49 1.63 -61.54
C THR A 748 -7.35 1.55 -62.55
N GLY A 749 -7.23 0.40 -63.21
CA GLY A 749 -6.27 0.19 -64.30
C GLY A 749 -4.81 0.17 -63.87
N ASP A 750 -3.93 -0.10 -64.85
CA ASP A 750 -2.49 -0.28 -64.63
C ASP A 750 -1.84 0.97 -64.04
N GLN A 751 -1.05 0.77 -62.99
CA GLN A 751 -0.36 1.80 -62.24
C GLN A 751 1.16 1.81 -62.49
N GLY A 752 1.68 0.80 -63.18
CA GLY A 752 3.11 0.54 -63.32
C GLY A 752 3.68 -0.32 -62.19
N ASP A 753 4.83 -0.93 -62.43
CA ASP A 753 5.53 -1.83 -61.50
C ASP A 753 6.33 -1.05 -60.43
N GLU A 754 5.62 -0.22 -59.66
CA GLU A 754 6.16 0.52 -58.51
C GLU A 754 5.11 0.57 -57.39
N TRP A 755 5.54 0.35 -56.14
CA TRP A 755 4.69 0.58 -54.97
C TRP A 755 4.37 2.07 -54.83
N LYS A 756 3.09 2.40 -54.63
CA LYS A 756 2.59 3.76 -54.44
C LYS A 756 2.02 3.91 -53.05
N THR A 757 2.34 5.00 -52.36
CA THR A 757 1.74 5.32 -51.05
C THR A 757 0.63 6.35 -51.21
N GLN A 758 -0.51 6.11 -50.56
CA GLN A 758 -1.66 7.01 -50.51
C GLN A 758 -1.94 7.38 -49.05
N THR A 759 -2.10 8.68 -48.78
CA THR A 759 -2.63 9.21 -47.50
C THR A 759 -4.01 9.80 -47.75
N ILE A 760 -4.94 9.53 -46.84
CA ILE A 760 -6.33 9.98 -46.83
C ILE A 760 -6.60 10.76 -45.54
N ASP A 761 -7.31 11.88 -45.65
CA ASP A 761 -7.74 12.68 -44.51
C ASP A 761 -9.01 12.08 -43.88
N LEU A 762 -8.97 11.76 -42.58
CA LEU A 762 -10.09 11.23 -41.81
C LEU A 762 -10.73 12.28 -40.89
N SER A 763 -10.38 13.56 -40.98
CA SER A 763 -10.85 14.59 -40.03
C SER A 763 -12.39 14.73 -39.99
N ALA A 764 -13.09 14.32 -41.06
CA ALA A 764 -14.55 14.22 -41.11
C ALA A 764 -15.17 13.08 -40.25
N TYR A 765 -14.33 12.25 -39.63
CA TYR A 765 -14.67 11.14 -38.74
C TYR A 765 -13.98 11.28 -37.37
N GLN A 766 -13.37 12.44 -37.08
CA GLN A 766 -12.73 12.68 -35.78
C GLN A 766 -13.78 12.63 -34.66
N ASN A 767 -13.45 11.97 -33.55
CA ASN A 767 -14.38 11.65 -32.44
C ASN A 767 -15.47 10.63 -32.78
N GLU A 768 -15.34 9.87 -33.88
CA GLU A 768 -16.23 8.77 -34.23
C GLU A 768 -15.53 7.40 -34.15
N ALA A 769 -16.33 6.37 -33.87
CA ALA A 769 -15.94 4.97 -34.00
C ALA A 769 -16.20 4.48 -35.43
N VAL A 770 -15.15 4.07 -36.15
CA VAL A 770 -15.22 3.68 -37.56
C VAL A 770 -14.54 2.34 -37.86
N GLN A 771 -15.02 1.63 -38.88
CA GLN A 771 -14.31 0.48 -39.48
C GLN A 771 -13.90 0.81 -40.91
N PHE A 772 -12.78 0.22 -41.37
CA PHE A 772 -12.28 0.35 -42.73
C PHE A 772 -12.35 -0.99 -43.46
N ARG A 773 -12.44 -0.97 -44.79
CA ARG A 773 -12.24 -2.15 -45.62
C ARG A 773 -11.54 -1.83 -46.93
N PHE A 774 -10.72 -2.76 -47.41
CA PHE A 774 -10.25 -2.78 -48.78
C PHE A 774 -11.11 -3.70 -49.62
N VAL A 775 -11.52 -3.23 -50.79
CA VAL A 775 -12.28 -3.95 -51.80
C VAL A 775 -11.44 -3.97 -53.08
N GLY A 776 -10.85 -5.12 -53.39
CA GLY A 776 -10.15 -5.37 -54.65
C GLY A 776 -11.07 -6.12 -55.62
N THR A 777 -11.16 -5.68 -56.88
CA THR A 777 -11.93 -6.35 -57.93
C THR A 777 -11.01 -6.67 -59.10
N THR A 778 -10.76 -7.94 -59.38
CA THR A 778 -9.89 -8.38 -60.50
C THR A 778 -10.51 -8.00 -61.85
N GLY A 779 -9.68 -7.57 -62.79
CA GLY A 779 -10.07 -7.25 -64.16
C GLY A 779 -10.19 -8.47 -65.08
N SER A 780 -9.93 -8.28 -66.38
CA SER A 780 -10.36 -9.21 -67.43
C SER A 780 -9.40 -10.37 -67.77
N SER A 781 -8.22 -10.45 -67.15
CA SER A 781 -7.27 -11.56 -67.32
C SER A 781 -6.45 -11.79 -66.04
N TRP A 782 -5.57 -12.79 -66.06
CA TRP A 782 -4.62 -13.04 -64.97
C TRP A 782 -3.63 -11.90 -64.72
N GLN A 783 -3.50 -10.92 -65.63
CA GLN A 783 -2.67 -9.73 -65.41
C GLN A 783 -3.42 -8.68 -64.57
N SER A 784 -3.83 -9.08 -63.35
CA SER A 784 -4.69 -8.29 -62.47
C SER A 784 -4.38 -8.46 -60.97
N ASP A 785 -3.18 -8.94 -60.62
CA ASP A 785 -2.75 -9.04 -59.23
C ASP A 785 -2.54 -7.62 -58.66
N MET A 786 -3.35 -7.25 -57.67
CA MET A 786 -3.18 -6.02 -56.88
C MET A 786 -2.77 -6.35 -55.45
N ALA A 787 -1.97 -5.47 -54.85
CA ALA A 787 -1.45 -5.64 -53.50
C ALA A 787 -1.66 -4.40 -52.63
N ILE A 788 -1.74 -4.63 -51.31
CA ILE A 788 -1.77 -3.62 -50.25
C ILE A 788 -0.77 -3.99 -49.14
N ASP A 789 -0.14 -2.96 -48.56
CA ASP A 789 0.87 -3.09 -47.53
C ASP A 789 0.99 -1.78 -46.71
N ASN A 790 1.73 -1.83 -45.59
CA ASN A 790 2.11 -0.69 -44.76
C ASN A 790 0.95 0.27 -44.44
N ILE A 791 -0.12 -0.28 -43.85
CA ILE A 791 -1.29 0.48 -43.43
C ILE A 791 -0.97 1.19 -42.11
N ILE A 792 -1.07 2.51 -42.08
CA ILE A 792 -0.85 3.35 -40.89
C ILE A 792 -2.09 4.20 -40.61
N ILE A 793 -2.54 4.23 -39.35
CA ILE A 793 -3.54 5.18 -38.86
C ILE A 793 -2.94 5.96 -37.70
N ASP A 794 -2.90 7.28 -37.83
CA ASP A 794 -2.31 8.23 -36.85
C ASP A 794 -2.91 9.64 -37.07
N GLY A 795 -2.53 10.61 -36.24
CA GLY A 795 -2.76 12.03 -36.52
C GLY A 795 -1.72 12.60 -37.49
N LYS A 796 -2.05 13.66 -38.23
CA LYS A 796 -1.05 14.42 -39.02
C LYS A 796 0.09 14.88 -38.10
N GLN A 797 1.33 14.48 -38.39
CA GLN A 797 2.49 14.78 -37.53
C GLN A 797 3.14 16.14 -37.89
N VAL A 798 3.29 17.02 -36.90
CA VAL A 798 4.08 18.26 -36.98
C VAL A 798 5.54 17.88 -37.19
N THR A 799 6.14 18.34 -38.28
CA THR A 799 7.55 18.09 -38.59
C THR A 799 8.32 19.39 -38.79
N ILE A 800 9.63 19.37 -38.52
CA ILE A 800 10.53 20.50 -38.77
C ILE A 800 11.63 19.99 -39.71
N SER A 801 11.59 20.43 -40.96
CA SER A 801 12.51 19.98 -42.01
C SER A 801 13.80 20.81 -42.05
N SER A 802 13.73 22.11 -41.74
CA SER A 802 14.88 23.02 -41.79
C SER A 802 14.62 24.35 -41.06
N PHE A 803 15.69 25.13 -40.88
CA PHE A 803 15.63 26.54 -40.50
C PHE A 803 16.62 27.36 -41.33
N SER A 804 16.25 28.60 -41.64
CA SER A 804 17.04 29.54 -42.45
C SER A 804 17.09 30.93 -41.79
N PRO A 805 18.28 31.46 -41.49
CA PRO A 805 19.57 30.76 -41.45
C PRO A 805 19.58 29.64 -40.38
N ALA A 806 20.44 28.63 -40.54
CA ALA A 806 20.61 27.55 -39.55
C ALA A 806 21.55 27.92 -38.38
N ILE A 807 22.18 29.08 -38.45
CA ILE A 807 23.08 29.66 -37.44
C ILE A 807 22.72 31.13 -37.29
N ALA A 808 22.46 31.60 -36.06
CA ALA A 808 22.16 33.01 -35.80
C ALA A 808 22.55 33.43 -34.38
N ARG A 809 22.36 34.71 -34.05
CA ARG A 809 22.37 35.21 -32.67
C ARG A 809 20.96 35.19 -32.09
N GLN A 810 20.89 35.12 -30.77
CA GLN A 810 19.76 35.63 -29.99
C GLN A 810 19.37 37.05 -30.48
N GLY A 811 18.07 37.31 -30.63
CA GLY A 811 17.53 38.54 -31.21
C GLY A 811 17.41 38.55 -32.74
N ASP A 812 18.10 37.66 -33.47
CA ASP A 812 17.92 37.55 -34.92
C ASP A 812 16.57 36.87 -35.26
N THR A 813 16.01 37.20 -36.43
CA THR A 813 14.83 36.52 -36.99
C THR A 813 15.26 35.36 -37.90
N ILE A 814 14.58 34.21 -37.79
CA ILE A 814 14.75 33.06 -38.69
C ILE A 814 13.40 32.57 -39.22
N THR A 815 13.43 31.83 -40.33
CA THR A 815 12.29 31.03 -40.80
C THR A 815 12.53 29.55 -40.49
N ILE A 816 11.57 28.91 -39.84
CA ILE A 816 11.48 27.46 -39.64
C ILE A 816 10.55 26.91 -40.73
N THR A 817 10.95 25.85 -41.41
CA THR A 817 10.14 25.16 -42.43
C THR A 817 9.80 23.74 -41.94
N GLY A 818 8.61 23.27 -42.28
CA GLY A 818 8.06 22.01 -41.80
C GLY A 818 6.74 21.64 -42.48
N LEU A 819 5.94 20.82 -41.81
CA LEU A 819 4.58 20.44 -42.20
C LEU A 819 3.66 20.43 -40.97
N ASN A 820 2.35 20.62 -41.20
CA ASN A 820 1.28 20.55 -40.21
C ASN A 820 1.40 21.57 -39.06
N PHE A 821 2.05 22.71 -39.28
CA PHE A 821 1.93 23.86 -38.39
C PHE A 821 0.51 24.45 -38.46
N GLN A 822 0.09 25.25 -37.48
CA GLN A 822 -1.24 25.86 -37.50
C GLN A 822 -1.23 27.25 -38.17
N PRO A 823 -2.26 27.66 -38.94
CA PRO A 823 -2.38 28.99 -39.54
C PRO A 823 -2.71 30.11 -38.51
N GLY A 824 -1.81 30.40 -37.58
CA GLY A 824 -2.00 31.46 -36.59
C GLY A 824 -0.83 31.61 -35.60
N ASP A 825 -0.42 32.84 -35.32
CA ASP A 825 0.77 33.12 -34.49
C ASP A 825 0.59 32.69 -33.02
N ASN A 826 -0.65 32.66 -32.53
CA ASN A 826 -1.00 32.19 -31.19
C ASN A 826 -1.22 30.67 -31.12
N ASP A 827 -1.38 30.03 -32.28
CA ASP A 827 -1.74 28.62 -32.41
C ASP A 827 -0.52 27.69 -32.53
N ASN A 828 0.68 28.27 -32.39
CA ASN A 828 1.96 27.59 -32.37
C ASN A 828 2.78 28.10 -31.17
N VAL A 829 3.64 27.23 -30.62
CA VAL A 829 4.59 27.54 -29.54
C VAL A 829 5.95 27.00 -29.95
N VAL A 830 6.82 27.89 -30.42
CA VAL A 830 8.19 27.54 -30.81
C VAL A 830 9.12 27.68 -29.61
N LYS A 831 10.03 26.71 -29.40
CA LYS A 831 11.06 26.75 -28.36
C LYS A 831 12.44 26.36 -28.91
N PHE A 832 13.47 27.10 -28.52
CA PHE A 832 14.88 26.81 -28.79
C PHE A 832 15.51 26.19 -27.54
N ASN A 833 15.85 24.91 -27.62
CA ASN A 833 16.39 24.12 -26.50
C ASN A 833 15.57 24.26 -25.20
N GLY A 834 14.24 24.32 -25.33
CA GLY A 834 13.27 24.51 -24.24
C GLY A 834 12.82 25.96 -23.98
N LEU A 835 13.56 26.97 -24.43
CA LEU A 835 13.24 28.39 -24.21
C LEU A 835 12.27 28.93 -25.28
N PRO A 836 11.10 29.51 -24.92
CA PRO A 836 10.10 29.95 -25.90
C PRO A 836 10.54 31.17 -26.72
N ALA A 837 10.16 31.16 -28.00
CA ALA A 837 10.44 32.20 -28.99
C ALA A 837 9.19 33.03 -29.31
N THR A 838 9.39 34.26 -29.79
CA THR A 838 8.32 35.09 -30.34
C THR A 838 8.09 34.74 -31.80
N ILE A 839 6.84 34.44 -32.16
CA ILE A 839 6.40 34.20 -33.55
C ILE A 839 6.01 35.53 -34.19
N LEU A 840 6.31 35.69 -35.48
CA LEU A 840 6.05 36.88 -36.29
C LEU A 840 5.10 36.62 -37.47
N SER A 841 4.98 35.37 -37.91
CA SER A 841 3.99 34.90 -38.89
C SER A 841 3.97 33.37 -38.93
N ALA A 842 2.79 32.77 -38.94
CA ALA A 842 2.58 31.32 -39.08
C ALA A 842 1.78 30.92 -40.33
N THR A 843 2.23 29.86 -41.01
CA THR A 843 1.52 29.13 -42.06
C THR A 843 1.75 27.63 -41.87
N GLU A 844 0.96 26.78 -42.52
CA GLU A 844 1.00 25.29 -42.39
C GLU A 844 2.37 24.66 -42.60
N THR A 845 3.28 25.36 -43.30
CA THR A 845 4.62 24.87 -43.65
C THR A 845 5.77 25.78 -43.21
N GLN A 846 5.49 27.00 -42.73
CA GLN A 846 6.52 27.96 -42.33
C GLN A 846 6.12 28.78 -41.09
N LEU A 847 7.05 28.90 -40.13
CA LEU A 847 6.97 29.81 -38.99
C LEU A 847 8.15 30.79 -39.04
N MET A 848 7.89 32.09 -39.00
CA MET A 848 8.94 33.11 -38.83
C MET A 848 9.01 33.51 -37.36
N VAL A 849 10.20 33.44 -36.76
CA VAL A 849 10.40 33.58 -35.30
C VAL A 849 11.65 34.38 -34.95
N ILE A 850 11.65 35.03 -33.78
CA ILE A 850 12.84 35.64 -33.17
C ILE A 850 13.54 34.61 -32.27
N VAL A 851 14.85 34.43 -32.43
CA VAL A 851 15.67 33.59 -31.54
C VAL A 851 15.71 34.22 -30.14
N PRO A 852 15.24 33.55 -29.08
CA PRO A 852 15.04 34.19 -27.77
C PRO A 852 16.36 34.52 -27.03
N GLU A 853 16.32 35.51 -26.13
CA GLU A 853 17.49 35.90 -25.31
C GLU A 853 17.98 34.74 -24.44
N ASN A 854 19.28 34.46 -24.46
CA ASN A 854 19.91 33.32 -23.77
C ASN A 854 19.53 31.94 -24.34
N ALA A 855 18.98 31.88 -25.56
CA ALA A 855 18.86 30.62 -26.31
C ALA A 855 20.23 29.93 -26.42
N THR A 856 20.24 28.59 -26.49
CA THR A 856 21.47 27.78 -26.59
C THR A 856 21.38 26.79 -27.74
N SER A 857 22.53 26.48 -28.35
CA SER A 857 22.62 25.61 -29.54
C SER A 857 22.14 24.18 -29.27
N GLY A 858 21.01 23.81 -29.87
CA GLY A 858 20.29 22.56 -29.58
C GLY A 858 19.06 22.35 -30.48
N LYS A 859 18.12 21.53 -30.04
CA LYS A 859 16.88 21.26 -30.81
C LYS A 859 15.93 22.44 -30.79
N VAL A 860 15.20 22.62 -31.89
CA VAL A 860 14.01 23.48 -31.94
C VAL A 860 12.78 22.57 -31.89
N THR A 861 11.79 22.96 -31.12
CA THR A 861 10.49 22.28 -31.04
C THR A 861 9.36 23.23 -31.41
N VAL A 862 8.36 22.73 -32.13
CA VAL A 862 7.11 23.45 -32.45
C VAL A 862 5.96 22.64 -31.86
N THR A 863 5.31 23.18 -30.83
CA THR A 863 4.05 22.63 -30.29
C THR A 863 2.89 23.40 -30.88
N ILE A 864 1.92 22.74 -31.50
CA ILE A 864 0.69 23.40 -32.00
C ILE A 864 -0.41 23.48 -30.92
N ASN A 865 -1.44 24.28 -31.14
CA ASN A 865 -2.56 24.49 -30.20
C ASN A 865 -3.27 23.19 -29.76
N THR A 866 -3.24 22.14 -30.60
CA THR A 866 -3.77 20.81 -30.29
C THR A 866 -2.86 19.96 -29.37
N GLY A 867 -1.66 20.46 -29.04
CA GLY A 867 -0.70 19.84 -28.12
C GLY A 867 0.38 18.98 -28.79
N GLN A 868 0.21 18.59 -30.05
CA GLN A 868 1.23 17.81 -30.77
C GLN A 868 2.52 18.62 -30.97
N THR A 869 3.69 17.98 -30.88
CA THR A 869 5.00 18.66 -30.87
C THR A 869 6.00 18.04 -31.84
N GLY A 870 6.33 18.76 -32.92
CA GLY A 870 7.44 18.43 -33.79
C GLY A 870 8.78 18.86 -33.22
N THR A 871 9.84 18.07 -33.47
CA THR A 871 11.21 18.36 -33.03
C THR A 871 12.17 18.28 -34.23
N SER A 872 13.14 19.18 -34.30
CA SER A 872 14.07 19.26 -35.43
C SER A 872 15.07 18.10 -35.49
N THR A 873 15.23 17.50 -36.67
CA THR A 873 16.21 16.41 -36.90
C THR A 873 17.66 16.91 -36.75
N THR A 874 17.93 18.13 -37.18
CA THR A 874 19.19 18.87 -36.96
C THR A 874 19.14 19.75 -35.70
N ASP A 875 20.28 20.33 -35.32
CA ASP A 875 20.39 21.27 -34.21
C ASP A 875 20.55 22.69 -34.76
N PHE A 876 19.80 23.64 -34.21
CA PHE A 876 20.01 25.06 -34.47
C PHE A 876 21.23 25.56 -33.69
N LEU A 877 22.08 26.37 -34.31
CA LEU A 877 23.29 26.88 -33.66
C LEU A 877 23.13 28.37 -33.30
N VAL A 878 23.15 28.64 -32.00
CA VAL A 878 23.23 30.01 -31.46
C VAL A 878 24.71 30.39 -31.33
N ILE A 879 25.08 31.57 -31.82
CA ILE A 879 26.42 32.13 -31.66
C ILE A 879 26.57 32.66 -30.22
N PRO A 880 27.58 32.25 -29.44
CA PRO A 880 27.81 32.74 -28.09
C PRO A 880 28.24 34.22 -28.07
N GLU A 881 28.11 34.86 -26.91
CA GLU A 881 28.51 36.24 -26.66
C GLU A 881 29.33 36.34 -25.38
N ILE A 882 30.40 37.15 -25.37
CA ILE A 882 31.17 37.48 -24.15
C ILE A 882 30.86 38.94 -23.80
N LEU A 883 30.35 39.16 -22.60
CA LEU A 883 29.99 40.47 -22.06
C LEU A 883 31.12 41.07 -21.21
N SER A 884 31.88 40.25 -20.48
CA SER A 884 33.09 40.67 -19.76
C SER A 884 33.98 39.51 -19.33
N VAL A 885 35.25 39.82 -19.03
CA VAL A 885 36.25 38.92 -18.46
C VAL A 885 36.77 39.57 -17.17
N SER A 886 36.81 38.83 -16.05
CA SER A 886 37.22 39.38 -14.76
C SER A 886 37.91 38.34 -13.86
N PRO A 887 39.10 38.61 -13.30
CA PRO A 887 39.95 39.78 -13.57
C PRO A 887 40.45 39.82 -15.02
N LEU A 888 40.91 40.99 -15.49
CA LEU A 888 41.56 41.16 -16.80
C LEU A 888 43.07 40.81 -16.79
N HIS A 889 43.53 40.10 -15.77
CA HIS A 889 44.93 39.69 -15.61
C HIS A 889 45.03 38.51 -14.63
N GLY A 890 46.11 37.74 -14.74
CA GLY A 890 46.42 36.64 -13.83
C GLY A 890 47.69 35.91 -14.24
N LYS A 891 48.21 35.05 -13.38
CA LYS A 891 49.24 34.05 -13.75
C LYS A 891 48.56 32.72 -14.10
N GLU A 892 49.35 31.77 -14.62
CA GLU A 892 48.93 30.38 -14.76
C GLU A 892 48.41 29.83 -13.42
N GLY A 893 47.26 29.14 -13.46
CA GLY A 893 46.59 28.62 -12.27
C GLY A 893 45.71 29.61 -11.50
N ASP A 894 45.61 30.89 -11.89
CA ASP A 894 44.60 31.80 -11.34
C ASP A 894 43.21 31.52 -11.97
N LEU A 895 42.12 31.77 -11.24
CA LEU A 895 40.75 31.59 -11.71
C LEU A 895 40.18 32.89 -12.31
N VAL A 896 39.59 32.78 -13.50
CA VAL A 896 38.95 33.89 -14.23
C VAL A 896 37.45 33.59 -14.42
N THR A 897 36.61 34.60 -14.22
CA THR A 897 35.18 34.55 -14.53
C THR A 897 34.92 35.25 -15.87
N ILE A 898 34.16 34.60 -16.76
CA ILE A 898 33.72 35.15 -18.04
C ILE A 898 32.20 35.23 -18.02
N GLN A 899 31.66 36.45 -18.09
CA GLN A 899 30.23 36.67 -18.24
C GLN A 899 29.86 36.71 -19.72
N GLY A 900 28.72 36.14 -20.09
CA GLY A 900 28.28 36.12 -21.48
C GLY A 900 26.81 35.77 -21.67
N LYS A 901 26.48 35.28 -22.87
CA LYS A 901 25.17 34.69 -23.23
C LYS A 901 25.37 33.52 -24.19
N ALA A 902 24.37 32.63 -24.27
CA ALA A 902 24.35 31.43 -25.12
C ALA A 902 25.52 30.43 -24.89
N PHE A 903 26.12 30.43 -23.71
CA PHE A 903 27.06 29.40 -23.27
C PHE A 903 26.37 28.04 -23.05
N SER A 904 27.11 26.94 -23.15
CA SER A 904 26.59 25.61 -22.83
C SER A 904 26.52 25.41 -21.30
N PRO A 905 25.43 24.85 -20.75
CA PRO A 905 25.39 24.49 -19.32
C PRO A 905 26.35 23.34 -18.95
N THR A 906 26.91 22.62 -19.93
CA THR A 906 27.98 21.63 -19.69
C THR A 906 29.34 22.31 -19.80
N ALA A 907 30.10 22.39 -18.70
CA ALA A 907 31.39 23.09 -18.65
C ALA A 907 32.37 22.67 -19.76
N SER A 908 32.55 21.36 -19.96
CA SER A 908 33.41 20.77 -20.99
C SER A 908 32.97 21.02 -22.45
N LYS A 909 31.80 21.62 -22.70
CA LYS A 909 31.34 22.05 -24.04
C LYS A 909 31.63 23.52 -24.33
N ASN A 910 32.17 24.26 -23.36
CA ASN A 910 32.69 25.62 -23.56
C ASN A 910 34.22 25.53 -23.60
N ILE A 911 34.79 25.62 -24.81
CA ILE A 911 36.24 25.65 -25.01
C ILE A 911 36.68 27.11 -24.93
N VAL A 912 37.55 27.44 -23.99
CA VAL A 912 37.96 28.81 -23.68
C VAL A 912 39.45 28.97 -24.00
N SER A 913 39.84 30.01 -24.74
CA SER A 913 41.23 30.23 -25.14
C SER A 913 41.79 31.55 -24.61
N PHE A 914 42.97 31.51 -23.99
CA PHE A 914 43.72 32.67 -23.52
C PHE A 914 44.93 32.92 -24.44
N GLY A 915 44.83 33.95 -25.30
CA GLY A 915 45.91 34.30 -26.23
C GLY A 915 46.29 33.20 -27.23
N GLY A 916 45.39 32.24 -27.48
CA GLY A 916 45.61 31.09 -28.38
C GLY A 916 45.73 29.74 -27.66
N VAL A 917 45.98 29.71 -26.34
CA VAL A 917 46.01 28.45 -25.57
C VAL A 917 44.62 28.10 -25.07
N ALA A 918 44.05 27.03 -25.63
CA ALA A 918 42.72 26.54 -25.30
C ALA A 918 42.70 25.61 -24.07
N THR A 919 41.66 25.76 -23.27
CA THR A 919 41.23 24.89 -22.16
C THR A 919 39.71 24.69 -22.24
N VAL A 920 39.12 23.95 -21.31
CA VAL A 920 37.66 23.97 -21.05
C VAL A 920 37.34 24.87 -19.86
N ALA A 921 36.08 25.31 -19.73
CA ALA A 921 35.62 25.88 -18.47
C ALA A 921 35.63 24.83 -17.35
N ASP A 922 36.04 25.21 -16.14
CA ASP A 922 36.05 24.35 -14.96
C ASP A 922 34.61 24.14 -14.44
N SER A 923 33.80 25.20 -14.49
CA SER A 923 32.38 25.14 -14.13
C SER A 923 31.57 26.25 -14.82
N VAL A 924 30.24 26.10 -14.79
CA VAL A 924 29.27 27.05 -15.36
C VAL A 924 28.23 27.37 -14.28
N ASN A 925 27.86 28.64 -14.15
CA ASN A 925 26.73 29.07 -13.31
C ASN A 925 25.86 30.06 -14.10
N GLY A 926 24.80 29.55 -14.72
CA GLY A 926 23.98 30.31 -15.67
C GLY A 926 24.84 30.88 -16.80
N ASN A 927 24.94 32.21 -16.85
CA ASN A 927 25.69 32.96 -17.86
C ASN A 927 27.18 33.20 -17.50
N ALA A 928 27.68 32.61 -16.42
CA ALA A 928 29.07 32.70 -15.98
C ALA A 928 29.84 31.41 -16.31
N LEU A 929 31.01 31.53 -16.95
CA LEU A 929 32.04 30.49 -16.98
C LEU A 929 33.11 30.80 -15.94
N TYR A 930 33.56 29.80 -15.19
CA TYR A 930 34.76 29.88 -14.36
C TYR A 930 35.86 29.05 -15.00
N VAL A 931 37.02 29.66 -15.19
CA VAL A 931 38.09 29.11 -16.04
C VAL A 931 39.46 29.43 -15.45
N THR A 932 40.22 28.40 -15.14
CA THR A 932 41.60 28.49 -14.67
C THR A 932 42.51 28.85 -15.86
N VAL A 933 43.40 29.84 -15.69
CA VAL A 933 44.37 30.24 -16.72
C VAL A 933 45.30 29.06 -17.01
N PRO A 934 45.31 28.50 -18.25
CA PRO A 934 46.06 27.30 -18.56
C PRO A 934 47.58 27.55 -18.61
N VAL A 935 48.36 26.49 -18.43
CA VAL A 935 49.83 26.54 -18.57
C VAL A 935 50.18 26.90 -20.02
N GLY A 936 51.12 27.84 -20.18
CA GLY A 936 51.51 28.41 -21.48
C GLY A 936 50.60 29.53 -22.00
N ALA A 937 49.55 29.94 -21.27
CA ALA A 937 48.66 31.01 -21.68
C ALA A 937 49.41 32.31 -22.03
N LEU A 938 48.94 32.99 -23.08
CA LEU A 938 49.54 34.22 -23.58
C LEU A 938 48.62 35.43 -23.34
N THR A 939 49.23 36.61 -23.19
CA THR A 939 48.47 37.88 -23.18
C THR A 939 47.74 38.09 -24.50
N GLY A 940 46.41 38.25 -24.47
CA GLY A 940 45.57 38.39 -25.66
C GLY A 940 44.09 38.50 -25.33
N GLN A 941 43.23 38.63 -26.34
CA GLN A 941 41.79 38.47 -26.16
C GLN A 941 41.45 37.02 -25.76
N VAL A 942 40.37 36.86 -25.01
CA VAL A 942 39.84 35.56 -24.60
C VAL A 942 38.73 35.14 -25.57
N THR A 943 38.78 33.92 -26.09
CA THR A 943 37.69 33.37 -26.91
C THR A 943 36.92 32.29 -26.17
N VAL A 944 35.63 32.15 -26.47
CA VAL A 944 34.77 31.06 -25.99
C VAL A 944 34.11 30.42 -27.20
N ALA A 945 34.41 29.15 -27.44
CA ALA A 945 33.87 28.34 -28.51
C ALA A 945 32.85 27.33 -27.97
N VAL A 946 31.64 27.36 -28.52
CA VAL A 946 30.51 26.49 -28.16
C VAL A 946 30.02 25.79 -29.42
N ARG A 947 30.19 24.46 -29.50
CA ARG A 947 29.82 23.62 -30.66
C ARG A 947 30.33 24.17 -32.01
N GLY A 948 31.52 24.77 -32.01
CA GLY A 948 32.17 25.35 -33.18
C GLY A 948 31.88 26.83 -33.45
N GLN A 949 30.89 27.44 -32.77
CA GLN A 949 30.64 28.89 -32.86
C GLN A 949 31.51 29.63 -31.83
N VAL A 950 32.15 30.73 -32.23
CA VAL A 950 33.20 31.40 -31.43
C VAL A 950 32.80 32.84 -31.07
N ALA A 951 32.82 33.16 -29.78
CA ALA A 951 32.83 34.50 -29.24
C ALA A 951 34.26 34.95 -28.92
N THR A 952 34.52 36.27 -28.99
CA THR A 952 35.81 36.88 -28.62
C THR A 952 35.55 38.06 -27.70
N SER A 953 36.31 38.19 -26.60
CA SER A 953 36.21 39.32 -25.68
C SER A 953 36.65 40.63 -26.34
N THR A 954 36.00 41.73 -25.99
CA THR A 954 36.47 43.08 -26.36
C THR A 954 37.84 43.35 -25.75
N ASP A 955 37.96 43.13 -24.44
CA ASP A 955 39.16 43.40 -23.66
C ASP A 955 40.23 42.31 -23.81
N VAL A 956 41.48 42.72 -23.58
CA VAL A 956 42.66 41.84 -23.55
C VAL A 956 42.91 41.37 -22.12
N PHE A 957 43.03 40.05 -21.93
CA PHE A 957 43.51 39.46 -20.68
C PHE A 957 45.05 39.46 -20.66
N VAL A 958 45.64 39.97 -19.58
CA VAL A 958 47.11 40.06 -19.42
C VAL A 958 47.63 38.92 -18.55
N VAL A 959 48.36 38.00 -19.15
CA VAL A 959 49.04 36.94 -18.38
C VAL A 959 50.33 37.50 -17.78
N ALA A 960 50.55 37.25 -16.48
CA ALA A 960 51.69 37.78 -15.75
C ALA A 960 53.04 37.30 -16.33
N PRO A 961 54.07 38.16 -16.40
CA PRO A 961 55.38 37.79 -16.93
C PRO A 961 56.13 36.82 -16.00
N THR A 962 57.05 36.06 -16.57
CA THR A 962 58.04 35.26 -15.83
C THR A 962 59.47 35.61 -16.26
N ILE A 963 60.47 35.29 -15.42
CA ILE A 963 61.89 35.32 -15.81
C ILE A 963 62.47 33.96 -15.45
N THR A 964 63.05 33.26 -16.42
CA THR A 964 63.65 31.93 -16.22
C THR A 964 65.18 32.00 -16.17
N ALA A 965 65.80 32.83 -17.02
CA ALA A 965 67.25 32.94 -17.13
C ALA A 965 67.70 34.31 -17.66
N PHE A 966 69.02 34.51 -17.73
CA PHE A 966 69.63 35.59 -18.51
C PHE A 966 71.00 35.14 -19.06
N LEU A 967 71.41 35.72 -20.18
CA LEU A 967 72.58 35.34 -20.95
C LEU A 967 73.34 36.61 -21.43
N PRO A 968 74.63 36.78 -21.11
CA PRO A 968 75.42 36.00 -20.15
C PRO A 968 74.91 36.08 -18.69
N ASP A 969 75.42 35.23 -17.80
CA ASP A 969 75.08 35.23 -16.36
C ASP A 969 75.74 36.38 -15.57
N SER A 970 76.69 37.05 -16.22
CA SER A 970 77.59 38.04 -15.63
C SER A 970 78.12 38.98 -16.73
N GLY A 971 78.49 40.21 -16.34
CA GLY A 971 78.99 41.23 -17.26
C GLY A 971 79.54 42.44 -16.51
N ARG A 972 80.05 43.43 -17.24
CA ARG A 972 80.43 44.74 -16.72
C ARG A 972 79.37 45.79 -17.12
N VAL A 973 79.51 46.98 -16.53
CA VAL A 973 78.73 48.16 -16.94
C VAL A 973 78.88 48.41 -18.45
N GLY A 974 77.75 48.59 -19.14
CA GLY A 974 77.70 48.86 -20.57
C GLY A 974 77.62 47.63 -21.49
N ASP A 975 77.77 46.41 -20.98
CA ASP A 975 77.49 45.21 -21.77
C ASP A 975 75.95 45.05 -21.98
N GLU A 976 75.54 44.41 -23.07
CA GLU A 976 74.14 44.00 -23.30
C GLU A 976 73.90 42.56 -22.83
N ILE A 977 72.76 42.32 -22.17
CA ILE A 977 72.32 40.98 -21.75
C ILE A 977 70.95 40.65 -22.33
N THR A 978 70.69 39.37 -22.58
CA THR A 978 69.37 38.85 -22.93
C THR A 978 68.73 38.25 -21.68
N ILE A 979 67.54 38.70 -21.31
CA ILE A 979 66.71 38.18 -20.22
C ILE A 979 65.66 37.26 -20.84
N ILE A 980 65.57 36.03 -20.37
CA ILE A 980 64.71 34.98 -20.95
C ILE A 980 63.56 34.70 -19.97
N GLY A 981 62.36 34.49 -20.50
CA GLY A 981 61.14 34.28 -19.70
C GLY A 981 59.92 34.03 -20.57
N THR A 982 58.74 34.41 -20.08
CA THR A 982 57.47 34.34 -20.81
C THR A 982 56.59 35.56 -20.53
N ASN A 983 55.61 35.79 -21.40
CA ASN A 983 54.59 36.84 -21.27
C ASN A 983 55.15 38.27 -21.17
N PHE A 984 56.28 38.52 -21.82
CA PHE A 984 56.78 39.87 -22.03
C PHE A 984 55.95 40.60 -23.11
N VAL A 985 55.72 41.89 -22.92
CA VAL A 985 54.93 42.74 -23.84
C VAL A 985 55.81 43.89 -24.33
N GLN A 986 55.93 44.04 -25.65
CA GLN A 986 56.70 45.13 -26.27
C GLN A 986 56.14 46.50 -25.85
N GLY A 987 57.02 47.45 -25.53
CA GLY A 987 56.63 48.77 -25.00
C GLY A 987 56.27 48.81 -23.52
N ASN A 988 55.64 47.76 -22.97
CA ASN A 988 55.14 47.71 -21.59
C ASN A 988 56.04 46.93 -20.59
N SER A 989 57.12 46.29 -21.06
CA SER A 989 58.03 45.51 -20.21
C SER A 989 59.12 46.37 -19.57
N HIS A 990 58.94 46.71 -18.30
CA HIS A 990 59.80 47.62 -17.54
C HIS A 990 60.89 46.88 -16.75
N VAL A 991 62.14 46.94 -17.22
CA VAL A 991 63.28 46.16 -16.69
C VAL A 991 64.14 46.93 -15.69
N ARG A 992 64.55 46.26 -14.60
CA ARG A 992 65.51 46.77 -13.62
C ARG A 992 66.49 45.68 -13.15
N LEU A 993 67.73 46.06 -12.85
CA LEU A 993 68.74 45.24 -12.16
C LEU A 993 68.97 45.83 -10.76
N ASN A 994 68.74 45.03 -9.71
CA ASN A 994 68.82 45.41 -8.30
C ASN A 994 68.15 46.78 -8.01
N GLY A 995 66.90 46.93 -8.49
CA GLY A 995 66.11 48.16 -8.37
C GLY A 995 66.45 49.29 -9.35
N ARG A 996 67.58 49.23 -10.07
CA ARG A 996 68.03 50.25 -11.03
C ARG A 996 67.55 49.95 -12.45
N TRP A 997 66.94 50.93 -13.12
CA TRP A 997 66.48 50.83 -14.50
C TRP A 997 67.56 50.35 -15.48
N MET A 998 67.19 49.43 -16.38
CA MET A 998 67.99 49.01 -17.53
C MET A 998 67.39 49.56 -18.83
N THR A 999 68.23 49.92 -19.80
CA THR A 999 67.76 50.34 -21.13
C THR A 999 67.51 49.12 -21.99
N THR A 1000 66.26 48.86 -22.36
CA THR A 1000 65.87 47.74 -23.23
C THR A 1000 66.12 48.05 -24.70
N THR A 1001 66.73 47.14 -25.44
CA THR A 1001 67.06 47.27 -26.87
C THR A 1001 66.14 46.44 -27.77
N SER A 1002 65.62 45.31 -27.30
CA SER A 1002 64.53 44.57 -27.96
C SER A 1002 63.64 43.85 -26.94
N VAL A 1003 62.36 43.67 -27.27
CA VAL A 1003 61.39 42.87 -26.47
C VAL A 1003 60.59 41.98 -27.42
N THR A 1004 60.64 40.68 -27.19
CA THR A 1004 59.74 39.65 -27.76
C THR A 1004 58.94 39.02 -26.61
N PRO A 1005 57.92 38.17 -26.85
CA PRO A 1005 57.16 37.53 -25.77
C PRO A 1005 57.97 36.65 -24.79
N THR A 1006 59.18 36.24 -25.17
CA THR A 1006 60.05 35.34 -24.39
C THR A 1006 61.44 35.90 -24.09
N GLU A 1007 61.87 36.99 -24.75
CA GLU A 1007 63.20 37.59 -24.58
C GLU A 1007 63.14 39.12 -24.44
N ILE A 1008 63.90 39.68 -23.50
CA ILE A 1008 64.19 41.11 -23.42
C ILE A 1008 65.70 41.32 -23.44
N LYS A 1009 66.21 42.05 -24.44
CA LYS A 1009 67.60 42.51 -24.45
C LYS A 1009 67.70 43.86 -23.74
N ALA A 1010 68.68 44.00 -22.86
CA ALA A 1010 68.86 45.21 -22.06
C ALA A 1010 70.33 45.47 -21.67
N ILE A 1011 70.71 46.74 -21.61
CA ILE A 1011 72.08 47.18 -21.29
C ILE A 1011 72.28 47.28 -19.78
N VAL A 1012 73.40 46.75 -19.27
CA VAL A 1012 73.81 46.80 -17.86
C VAL A 1012 74.10 48.26 -17.45
N PRO A 1013 73.33 48.85 -16.53
CA PRO A 1013 73.38 50.28 -16.25
C PRO A 1013 74.64 50.72 -15.50
N TYR A 1014 74.97 52.01 -15.60
CA TYR A 1014 76.07 52.63 -14.87
C TYR A 1014 75.89 52.55 -13.35
N HIS A 1015 76.95 52.23 -12.62
CA HIS A 1015 76.92 51.74 -11.23
C HIS A 1015 75.89 50.61 -10.99
N ALA A 1016 75.77 49.65 -11.92
CA ALA A 1016 75.16 48.36 -11.61
C ALA A 1016 75.92 47.66 -10.46
N VAL A 1017 75.17 46.94 -9.64
CA VAL A 1017 75.69 46.02 -8.62
C VAL A 1017 75.07 44.65 -8.84
N THR A 1018 75.76 43.59 -8.41
CA THR A 1018 75.22 42.23 -8.43
C THR A 1018 73.85 42.16 -7.75
N GLY A 1019 72.90 41.43 -8.34
CA GLY A 1019 71.56 41.29 -7.77
C GLY A 1019 70.51 40.73 -8.74
N LYS A 1020 69.24 40.70 -8.29
CA LYS A 1020 68.09 40.26 -9.09
C LYS A 1020 67.78 41.19 -10.25
N VAL A 1021 67.35 40.62 -11.37
CA VAL A 1021 66.64 41.32 -12.45
C VAL A 1021 65.14 41.26 -12.17
N THR A 1022 64.41 42.35 -12.42
CA THR A 1022 62.95 42.40 -12.32
C THR A 1022 62.33 42.96 -13.59
N VAL A 1023 61.25 42.35 -14.08
CA VAL A 1023 60.47 42.82 -15.23
C VAL A 1023 59.06 43.11 -14.73
N LYS A 1024 58.60 44.35 -14.88
CA LYS A 1024 57.24 44.78 -14.50
C LYS A 1024 56.39 45.04 -15.75
N ILE A 1025 55.15 44.56 -15.75
CA ILE A 1025 54.14 44.85 -16.78
C ILE A 1025 52.86 45.27 -16.06
N GLY A 1026 52.38 46.50 -16.32
CA GLY A 1026 51.19 47.03 -15.63
C GLY A 1026 51.36 47.06 -14.11
N ARG A 1027 50.71 46.12 -13.41
CA ARG A 1027 50.83 45.95 -11.95
C ARG A 1027 51.73 44.78 -11.54
N ASP A 1028 51.93 43.81 -12.43
CA ASP A 1028 52.53 42.51 -12.15
C ASP A 1028 54.05 42.55 -12.34
N VAL A 1029 54.80 41.77 -11.54
CA VAL A 1029 56.26 41.86 -11.43
C VAL A 1029 56.89 40.46 -11.39
N ALA A 1030 57.65 40.13 -12.44
CA ALA A 1030 58.56 39.00 -12.45
C ALA A 1030 59.89 39.38 -11.76
N VAL A 1031 60.49 38.42 -11.06
CA VAL A 1031 61.81 38.54 -10.42
C VAL A 1031 62.66 37.33 -10.83
N SER A 1032 63.92 37.54 -11.19
CA SER A 1032 64.80 36.46 -11.64
C SER A 1032 65.08 35.45 -10.51
N PRO A 1033 65.17 34.14 -10.81
CA PRO A 1033 65.46 33.13 -9.79
C PRO A 1033 66.88 33.31 -9.21
N VAL A 1034 67.83 33.72 -10.05
CA VAL A 1034 69.26 33.93 -9.71
C VAL A 1034 69.69 35.40 -9.88
N ASP A 1035 70.88 35.72 -9.39
CA ASP A 1035 71.48 37.06 -9.37
C ASP A 1035 72.46 37.23 -10.54
N PHE A 1036 72.34 38.34 -11.27
CA PHE A 1036 73.28 38.72 -12.33
C PHE A 1036 74.51 39.41 -11.72
N LYS A 1037 75.72 39.08 -12.17
CA LYS A 1037 76.99 39.44 -11.48
C LYS A 1037 77.81 40.52 -12.21
N ILE A 1038 78.42 41.43 -11.46
CA ILE A 1038 79.22 42.57 -11.98
C ILE A 1038 80.72 42.45 -11.64
N PHE A 1039 81.62 42.78 -12.58
CA PHE A 1039 83.10 42.73 -12.40
C PHE A 1039 83.87 43.94 -13.01
N VAL A 1040 85.19 44.06 -12.70
CA VAL A 1040 86.07 45.22 -13.00
C VAL A 1040 87.50 44.76 -13.35
N LEU A 1041 88.28 45.56 -14.10
CA LEU A 1041 89.67 45.27 -14.54
C LEU A 1041 90.74 46.15 -13.84
N LYS A 1042 92.01 45.72 -13.89
CA LYS A 1042 93.20 46.35 -13.25
C LYS A 1042 93.83 47.44 -14.15
N PRO A 1043 94.20 48.63 -13.63
CA PRO A 1043 94.85 49.71 -14.38
C PRO A 1043 96.37 49.50 -14.54
N THR A 1044 96.97 50.19 -15.50
CA THR A 1044 98.43 50.34 -15.64
C THR A 1044 98.81 51.80 -15.95
N ILE A 1045 100.02 52.24 -15.59
CA ILE A 1045 100.58 53.55 -15.95
C ILE A 1045 101.80 53.32 -16.83
N THR A 1046 101.91 54.08 -17.92
CA THR A 1046 103.01 54.00 -18.89
C THR A 1046 103.99 55.16 -18.76
N ASP A 1047 103.50 56.42 -18.70
CA ASP A 1047 104.35 57.61 -18.50
C ASP A 1047 103.53 58.80 -17.94
N PHE A 1048 104.21 59.91 -17.58
CA PHE A 1048 103.59 61.19 -17.26
C PHE A 1048 104.49 62.40 -17.61
N PHE A 1049 103.88 63.53 -17.98
CA PHE A 1049 104.58 64.76 -18.40
C PHE A 1049 103.78 66.03 -18.06
N PRO A 1050 104.43 67.16 -17.68
CA PRO A 1050 105.86 67.31 -17.37
C PRO A 1050 106.27 66.68 -16.02
N LYS A 1051 107.59 66.60 -15.77
CA LYS A 1051 108.18 65.91 -14.61
C LYS A 1051 108.36 66.81 -13.36
N SER A 1052 108.05 68.10 -13.41
CA SER A 1052 108.10 69.04 -12.27
C SER A 1052 107.19 70.26 -12.47
N GLY A 1053 106.90 71.01 -11.40
CA GLY A 1053 105.99 72.17 -11.41
C GLY A 1053 105.56 72.65 -10.02
N GLN A 1054 104.69 73.66 -10.00
CA GLN A 1054 104.21 74.39 -8.81
C GLN A 1054 102.77 74.01 -8.41
N ARG A 1055 102.29 74.60 -7.31
CA ARG A 1055 100.92 74.42 -6.78
C ARG A 1055 99.89 75.13 -7.65
N GLY A 1056 99.41 74.42 -8.67
CA GLY A 1056 98.45 74.90 -9.68
C GLY A 1056 98.68 74.27 -11.06
N ASP A 1057 99.84 73.68 -11.32
CA ASP A 1057 100.19 73.15 -12.65
C ASP A 1057 99.42 71.89 -13.02
N THR A 1058 99.26 71.64 -14.33
CA THR A 1058 98.53 70.47 -14.88
C THR A 1058 99.47 69.46 -15.54
N ILE A 1059 99.39 68.20 -15.12
CA ILE A 1059 100.24 67.09 -15.56
C ILE A 1059 99.37 66.04 -16.28
N THR A 1060 99.86 65.46 -17.38
CA THR A 1060 99.20 64.36 -18.09
C THR A 1060 99.85 63.03 -17.73
N ILE A 1061 99.04 61.99 -17.49
CA ILE A 1061 99.44 60.61 -17.19
C ILE A 1061 98.81 59.69 -18.24
N THR A 1062 99.57 58.77 -18.82
CA THR A 1062 99.08 57.78 -19.82
C THR A 1062 99.19 56.35 -19.29
N GLY A 1063 98.37 55.43 -19.83
CA GLY A 1063 98.26 54.07 -19.34
C GLY A 1063 97.13 53.27 -20.01
N THR A 1064 96.60 52.26 -19.31
CA THR A 1064 95.44 51.46 -19.77
C THR A 1064 94.52 51.07 -18.62
N ASN A 1065 93.29 50.69 -18.95
CA ASN A 1065 92.22 50.30 -18.00
C ASN A 1065 91.97 51.38 -16.92
N PHE A 1066 92.12 52.65 -17.27
CA PHE A 1066 91.62 53.73 -16.45
C PHE A 1066 90.08 53.78 -16.56
N GLU A 1067 89.41 54.16 -15.48
CA GLU A 1067 87.96 54.38 -15.49
C GLU A 1067 87.64 55.83 -15.86
N ILE A 1068 86.52 56.05 -16.57
CA ILE A 1068 86.06 57.40 -16.90
C ILE A 1068 85.30 58.08 -15.74
N ASP A 1069 84.84 57.29 -14.76
CA ASP A 1069 84.13 57.77 -13.56
C ASP A 1069 85.07 58.59 -12.65
N TYR A 1070 84.62 59.80 -12.29
CA TYR A 1070 85.34 60.75 -11.45
C TYR A 1070 85.83 60.13 -10.13
N ASN A 1071 85.00 59.30 -9.50
CA ASN A 1071 85.24 58.71 -8.19
C ASN A 1071 86.01 57.40 -8.25
N ARG A 1072 86.09 56.75 -9.42
CA ARG A 1072 86.71 55.42 -9.56
C ARG A 1072 88.10 55.45 -10.15
N ALA A 1073 88.45 56.39 -11.05
CA ALA A 1073 89.84 56.66 -11.43
C ALA A 1073 90.44 57.77 -10.56
N GLN A 1074 91.28 57.36 -9.61
CA GLN A 1074 91.66 58.14 -8.43
C GLN A 1074 93.18 58.31 -8.35
N VAL A 1075 93.70 59.53 -8.55
CA VAL A 1075 95.15 59.79 -8.65
C VAL A 1075 95.73 60.41 -7.38
N ARG A 1076 96.93 59.95 -7.00
CA ARG A 1076 97.73 60.52 -5.91
C ARG A 1076 99.12 60.91 -6.39
N LEU A 1077 99.73 61.84 -5.66
CA LEU A 1077 101.13 62.25 -5.75
C LEU A 1077 101.74 62.18 -4.35
N ASN A 1078 102.85 61.47 -4.21
CA ASN A 1078 103.44 61.09 -2.91
C ASN A 1078 102.39 60.62 -1.89
N GLY A 1079 101.48 59.74 -2.31
CA GLY A 1079 100.39 59.21 -1.49
C GLY A 1079 99.24 60.18 -1.16
N ARG A 1080 99.35 61.48 -1.46
CA ARG A 1080 98.28 62.49 -1.28
C ARG A 1080 97.41 62.62 -2.52
N TRP A 1081 96.10 62.79 -2.36
CA TRP A 1081 95.17 62.93 -3.50
C TRP A 1081 95.47 64.15 -4.39
N VAL A 1082 95.35 63.97 -5.70
CA VAL A 1082 95.53 65.01 -6.72
C VAL A 1082 94.23 65.11 -7.55
N PRO A 1083 93.61 66.29 -7.66
CA PRO A 1083 92.45 66.49 -8.53
C PRO A 1083 92.72 66.08 -9.97
N VAL A 1084 91.89 65.18 -10.51
CA VAL A 1084 91.92 64.76 -11.92
C VAL A 1084 90.89 65.57 -12.69
N VAL A 1085 91.33 66.36 -13.66
CA VAL A 1085 90.50 67.30 -14.44
C VAL A 1085 90.00 66.71 -15.76
N GLU A 1086 90.71 65.74 -16.34
CA GLU A 1086 90.34 65.11 -17.62
C GLU A 1086 90.61 63.59 -17.55
N ARG A 1087 89.73 62.77 -18.14
CA ARG A 1087 89.80 61.29 -18.06
C ARG A 1087 89.42 60.63 -19.37
N SER A 1088 90.16 59.60 -19.74
CA SER A 1088 89.80 58.57 -20.73
C SER A 1088 90.24 57.20 -20.20
N VAL A 1089 89.94 56.13 -20.92
CA VAL A 1089 90.39 54.77 -20.54
C VAL A 1089 91.91 54.52 -20.66
N THR A 1090 92.64 55.49 -21.21
CA THR A 1090 94.10 55.45 -21.42
C THR A 1090 94.86 56.71 -20.96
N THR A 1091 94.17 57.78 -20.56
CA THR A 1091 94.78 59.08 -20.23
C THR A 1091 94.07 59.74 -19.04
N LEU A 1092 94.84 60.35 -18.13
CA LEU A 1092 94.35 61.15 -17.00
C LEU A 1092 95.14 62.46 -16.92
N LYS A 1093 94.47 63.61 -16.86
CA LYS A 1093 95.12 64.91 -16.57
C LYS A 1093 94.83 65.35 -15.14
N VAL A 1094 95.84 65.83 -14.42
CA VAL A 1094 95.78 66.09 -12.98
C VAL A 1094 96.39 67.44 -12.60
N VAL A 1095 95.83 68.13 -11.61
CA VAL A 1095 96.27 69.47 -11.17
C VAL A 1095 96.91 69.41 -9.78
N ILE A 1096 98.11 69.96 -9.65
CA ILE A 1096 98.93 69.88 -8.42
C ILE A 1096 98.30 70.73 -7.29
N PRO A 1097 97.76 70.13 -6.22
CA PRO A 1097 97.00 70.86 -5.21
C PRO A 1097 97.89 71.68 -4.26
N TYR A 1098 97.28 72.65 -3.56
CA TYR A 1098 97.96 73.53 -2.60
C TYR A 1098 98.53 72.84 -1.34
N HIS A 1099 98.44 71.51 -1.26
CA HIS A 1099 99.00 70.62 -0.23
C HIS A 1099 99.93 69.51 -0.78
N ALA A 1100 100.26 69.50 -2.08
CA ALA A 1100 101.15 68.47 -2.67
C ALA A 1100 102.53 68.38 -1.98
N ALA A 1101 103.22 67.22 -2.08
CA ALA A 1101 104.50 66.84 -1.45
C ALA A 1101 105.41 66.02 -2.39
N THR A 1102 106.76 66.08 -2.28
CA THR A 1102 107.73 65.43 -3.23
C THR A 1102 107.66 63.90 -3.26
N GLY A 1103 107.17 63.28 -4.34
CA GLY A 1103 107.18 61.82 -4.53
C GLY A 1103 106.44 61.33 -5.79
N LYS A 1104 106.16 60.03 -5.94
CA LYS A 1104 105.59 59.43 -7.18
C LYS A 1104 104.08 59.60 -7.40
N PHE A 1105 103.65 59.51 -8.65
CA PHE A 1105 102.23 59.36 -9.01
C PHE A 1105 101.71 57.91 -8.83
N THR A 1106 100.45 57.76 -8.41
CA THR A 1106 99.73 56.46 -8.40
C THR A 1106 98.29 56.62 -8.87
N VAL A 1107 97.76 55.68 -9.66
CA VAL A 1107 96.37 55.62 -10.13
C VAL A 1107 95.67 54.42 -9.48
N LYS A 1108 94.59 54.66 -8.75
CA LYS A 1108 93.68 53.62 -8.24
C LYS A 1108 92.45 53.50 -9.15
N VAL A 1109 92.02 52.27 -9.43
CA VAL A 1109 90.76 51.92 -10.11
C VAL A 1109 90.05 50.81 -9.34
N GLY A 1110 88.89 51.12 -8.75
CA GLY A 1110 88.17 50.17 -7.88
C GLY A 1110 88.99 49.86 -6.62
N GLN A 1111 89.48 48.62 -6.47
CA GLN A 1111 90.48 48.27 -5.46
C GLN A 1111 91.92 48.25 -6.00
N GLU A 1112 92.07 48.11 -7.31
CA GLU A 1112 93.35 47.91 -7.99
C GLU A 1112 94.16 49.21 -8.10
N ILE A 1113 95.50 49.11 -8.04
CA ILE A 1113 96.41 50.28 -8.03
C ILE A 1113 97.57 50.05 -8.99
N ALA A 1114 97.93 51.09 -9.73
CA ALA A 1114 99.16 51.23 -10.51
C ALA A 1114 99.99 52.41 -9.98
N THR A 1115 101.32 52.32 -10.11
CA THR A 1115 102.30 53.31 -9.63
C THR A 1115 103.24 53.70 -10.75
N ALA A 1116 103.52 55.00 -10.91
CA ALA A 1116 104.44 55.51 -11.91
C ALA A 1116 105.91 55.27 -11.50
N ALA A 1117 106.83 55.41 -12.46
CA ALA A 1117 108.25 55.15 -12.22
C ALA A 1117 109.01 56.29 -11.46
N GLU A 1118 108.51 57.55 -11.44
CA GLU A 1118 109.27 58.81 -11.10
C GLU A 1118 108.39 59.88 -10.33
N ASP A 1119 108.90 61.09 -9.94
CA ASP A 1119 108.48 61.92 -8.74
C ASP A 1119 108.15 63.50 -8.88
N PHE A 1120 107.46 64.22 -7.90
CA PHE A 1120 106.97 65.68 -7.85
C PHE A 1120 106.44 66.27 -6.43
N ILE A 1121 106.42 67.62 -6.02
CA ILE A 1121 106.76 68.40 -4.71
C ILE A 1121 105.71 69.03 -3.60
N VAL A 1122 106.10 69.43 -2.30
CA VAL A 1122 105.55 70.29 -1.06
C VAL A 1122 104.92 69.86 0.42
N ASN A 1123 104.00 70.61 1.19
CA ASN A 1123 103.59 70.59 2.70
C ASN A 1123 102.08 70.99 3.29
N GLU A 1124 101.72 71.08 4.66
CA GLU A 1124 100.31 71.18 5.38
C GLU A 1124 100.08 71.77 6.90
N PHE A 1125 98.86 71.81 7.61
CA PHE A 1125 98.47 72.47 8.99
C PHE A 1125 97.15 72.01 9.89
N GLY A 1126 96.72 72.59 11.10
CA GLY A 1126 95.50 72.21 12.03
C GLY A 1126 94.97 73.07 13.32
N THR A 1127 93.88 72.73 14.15
CA THR A 1127 93.09 73.55 15.26
C THR A 1127 92.25 72.86 16.49
N THR A 1128 91.47 73.57 17.43
CA THR A 1128 90.83 73.13 18.80
C THR A 1128 89.51 73.84 19.45
N TYR A 1129 88.81 73.39 20.60
CA TYR A 1129 87.54 73.97 21.31
C TYR A 1129 87.15 73.55 22.85
N SER A 1130 86.12 74.11 23.62
CA SER A 1130 85.63 73.70 25.05
C SER A 1130 84.25 74.25 25.72
N LEU A 1131 83.72 73.80 26.94
CA LEU A 1131 82.50 74.32 27.78
C LEU A 1131 82.23 73.75 29.28
N TYR A 1132 81.41 74.39 30.21
CA TYR A 1132 81.23 74.16 31.73
C TYR A 1132 79.89 73.57 32.48
N PRO A 1133 79.20 74.03 33.62
CA PRO A 1133 78.73 73.21 34.82
C PRO A 1133 77.23 73.35 35.42
N ASN A 1134 76.96 73.18 36.77
CA ASN A 1134 75.66 73.26 37.58
C ASN A 1134 75.91 73.44 39.15
N PRO A 1135 75.01 73.41 40.22
CA PRO A 1135 73.55 73.05 40.50
C PRO A 1135 72.64 74.17 41.19
N THR A 1136 71.44 73.90 41.81
CA THR A 1136 70.47 74.95 42.30
C THR A 1136 69.30 74.61 43.30
N ALA A 1137 68.60 75.66 43.79
CA ALA A 1137 67.26 75.63 44.42
C ALA A 1137 66.13 76.22 43.54
N GLY A 1138 66.41 76.67 42.31
CA GLY A 1138 65.39 77.19 41.38
C GLY A 1138 65.90 77.70 40.03
N LEU A 1139 67.09 78.30 39.94
CA LEU A 1139 67.61 78.97 38.73
C LEU A 1139 69.00 78.45 38.29
N VAL A 1140 69.34 78.45 36.99
CA VAL A 1140 70.62 77.91 36.43
C VAL A 1140 71.18 78.78 35.27
N HIS A 1141 72.50 78.77 35.01
CA HIS A 1141 73.18 79.57 33.95
C HIS A 1141 74.22 78.80 33.08
N PHE A 1142 74.58 79.29 31.88
CA PHE A 1142 75.64 78.71 30.99
C PHE A 1142 76.27 79.72 29.97
N GLN A 1143 77.44 79.41 29.36
CA GLN A 1143 78.29 80.36 28.56
C GLN A 1143 79.04 79.72 27.35
N ILE A 1144 79.34 80.51 26.30
CA ILE A 1144 79.91 80.10 24.98
C ILE A 1144 81.04 81.03 24.45
N GLN A 1145 81.94 80.55 23.58
CA GLN A 1145 82.97 81.31 22.82
C GLN A 1145 83.11 80.84 21.36
N GLY A 1146 83.71 81.66 20.50
CA GLY A 1146 84.23 81.24 19.18
C GLY A 1146 83.16 80.95 18.11
N MET A 1147 82.01 81.61 18.22
CA MET A 1147 80.80 81.36 17.43
C MET A 1147 79.97 82.64 17.27
N THR A 1148 79.31 82.81 16.13
CA THR A 1148 78.53 84.00 15.77
C THR A 1148 77.05 83.69 15.52
N ASN A 1149 76.22 83.86 16.55
CA ASN A 1149 74.76 83.97 16.49
C ASN A 1149 74.01 82.82 15.76
N GLU A 1150 73.92 81.67 16.41
CA GLU A 1150 73.27 80.45 15.92
C GLU A 1150 71.96 80.14 16.68
N PRO A 1151 70.86 79.76 16.01
CA PRO A 1151 69.62 79.37 16.68
C PRO A 1151 69.77 78.02 17.41
N ALA A 1152 69.25 77.92 18.63
CA ALA A 1152 69.36 76.71 19.45
C ALA A 1152 68.11 76.38 20.28
N THR A 1153 67.89 75.08 20.51
CA THR A 1153 66.90 74.60 21.48
C THR A 1153 67.59 74.19 22.78
N VAL A 1154 67.01 74.59 23.91
CA VAL A 1154 67.41 74.17 25.26
C VAL A 1154 66.31 73.33 25.90
N ARG A 1155 66.68 72.19 26.49
CA ARG A 1155 65.75 71.18 27.04
C ARG A 1155 66.23 70.68 28.39
N VAL A 1156 65.29 70.40 29.29
CA VAL A 1156 65.51 69.82 30.62
C VAL A 1156 64.68 68.54 30.77
N PHE A 1157 65.35 67.45 31.12
CA PHE A 1157 64.76 66.12 31.30
C PHE A 1157 64.92 65.64 32.74
N ASP A 1158 63.96 64.90 33.28
CA ASP A 1158 64.07 64.29 34.61
C ASP A 1158 64.91 62.99 34.61
N ARG A 1159 64.95 62.32 35.76
CA ARG A 1159 65.72 61.07 35.97
C ARG A 1159 65.18 59.88 35.14
N ASP A 1160 63.87 59.88 34.86
CA ASP A 1160 63.15 58.81 34.16
C ASP A 1160 63.10 59.11 32.64
N GLY A 1161 63.63 60.26 32.24
CA GLY A 1161 63.88 60.66 30.85
C GLY A 1161 62.78 61.52 30.24
N GLN A 1162 61.72 61.89 30.98
CA GLN A 1162 60.69 62.78 30.45
C GLN A 1162 61.21 64.21 30.35
N GLU A 1163 60.82 64.89 29.27
CA GLU A 1163 61.07 66.33 29.11
C GLU A 1163 60.11 67.11 30.02
N VAL A 1164 60.67 67.78 31.02
CA VAL A 1164 59.92 68.55 32.02
C VAL A 1164 59.94 70.04 31.75
N LEU A 1165 60.85 70.52 30.89
CA LEU A 1165 60.92 71.92 30.47
C LEU A 1165 61.68 72.09 29.14
N GLN A 1166 61.19 72.94 28.24
CA GLN A 1166 61.83 73.29 26.96
C GLN A 1166 61.81 74.82 26.75
N ASN A 1167 62.87 75.36 26.14
CA ASN A 1167 62.95 76.76 25.71
C ASN A 1167 63.71 76.89 24.36
N GLN A 1168 63.40 77.89 23.55
CA GLN A 1168 64.10 78.20 22.28
C GLN A 1168 64.88 79.51 22.44
N MET A 1169 66.15 79.55 22.02
CA MET A 1169 67.03 80.71 22.20
C MET A 1169 68.09 80.81 21.10
N ASN A 1170 68.37 82.02 20.61
CA ASN A 1170 69.53 82.25 19.74
C ASN A 1170 70.79 82.43 20.61
N LEU A 1171 71.84 81.66 20.31
CA LEU A 1171 73.07 81.61 21.09
C LEU A 1171 74.23 82.25 20.35
N GLN A 1172 74.98 83.04 21.10
CA GLN A 1172 76.20 83.73 20.68
C GLN A 1172 77.20 83.70 21.85
N GLN A 1173 78.40 84.22 21.63
CA GLN A 1173 79.38 84.41 22.71
C GLN A 1173 78.79 85.30 23.82
N GLY A 1174 78.43 84.70 24.96
CA GLY A 1174 77.65 85.32 26.04
C GLY A 1174 77.17 84.28 27.06
N THR A 1175 76.36 84.71 28.03
CA THR A 1175 75.87 83.89 29.17
C THR A 1175 74.34 83.99 29.30
N PHE A 1176 73.68 82.88 29.62
CA PHE A 1176 72.20 82.71 29.59
C PHE A 1176 71.66 82.06 30.88
N THR A 1177 70.33 82.11 31.11
CA THR A 1177 69.67 81.72 32.38
C THR A 1177 68.39 80.88 32.14
N LEU A 1178 68.02 79.99 33.08
CA LEU A 1178 66.77 79.20 33.08
C LEU A 1178 66.16 79.05 34.49
N ASP A 1179 64.83 78.96 34.58
CA ASP A 1179 64.06 78.73 35.81
C ASP A 1179 63.44 77.31 35.82
N ILE A 1180 63.51 76.64 36.98
CA ILE A 1180 62.98 75.30 37.29
C ILE A 1180 62.31 75.26 38.68
N SER A 1181 61.81 76.39 39.17
CA SER A 1181 61.25 76.53 40.53
C SER A 1181 60.05 75.63 40.77
N SER A 1182 59.18 75.45 39.76
CA SER A 1182 57.98 74.60 39.80
C SER A 1182 58.23 73.08 39.79
N LEU A 1183 59.47 72.64 39.52
CA LEU A 1183 59.80 71.22 39.50
C LEU A 1183 60.09 70.68 40.92
N PRO A 1184 59.73 69.42 41.24
CA PRO A 1184 60.12 68.77 42.49
C PRO A 1184 61.64 68.75 42.73
N ALA A 1185 62.05 68.47 43.98
CA ALA A 1185 63.44 68.16 44.31
C ALA A 1185 63.89 66.91 43.53
N GLY A 1186 65.01 66.99 42.81
CA GLY A 1186 65.42 65.95 41.87
C GLY A 1186 66.65 66.29 41.02
N ARG A 1187 67.08 65.33 40.19
CA ARG A 1187 68.22 65.48 39.27
C ARG A 1187 67.74 65.46 37.82
N TYR A 1188 68.29 66.35 37.01
CA TYR A 1188 67.81 66.64 35.65
C TYR A 1188 68.97 66.75 34.64
N ILE A 1189 68.71 66.49 33.36
CA ILE A 1189 69.69 66.61 32.26
C ILE A 1189 69.40 67.86 31.43
N PHE A 1190 70.45 68.63 31.10
CA PHE A 1190 70.37 69.90 30.37
C PHE A 1190 71.04 69.77 28.99
N LYS A 1191 70.37 70.18 27.91
CA LYS A 1191 70.91 70.12 26.53
C LYS A 1191 70.83 71.45 25.81
N ILE A 1192 71.80 71.69 24.91
CA ILE A 1192 71.86 72.79 23.93
C ILE A 1192 72.04 72.14 22.56
N GLN A 1193 71.20 72.46 21.58
CA GLN A 1193 71.22 71.85 20.24
C GLN A 1193 71.37 72.91 19.15
N LEU A 1194 72.44 72.82 18.35
CA LEU A 1194 72.80 73.72 17.24
C LEU A 1194 72.71 72.98 15.90
N ALA A 1195 72.77 73.71 14.78
CA ALA A 1195 72.58 73.16 13.43
C ALA A 1195 73.59 72.06 13.02
N GLN A 1196 74.81 72.07 13.60
CA GLN A 1196 75.88 71.11 13.25
C GLN A 1196 76.45 70.33 14.46
N GLN A 1197 75.96 70.57 15.69
CA GLN A 1197 76.46 69.93 16.91
C GLN A 1197 75.48 70.02 18.09
N VAL A 1198 75.63 69.15 19.09
CA VAL A 1198 74.79 69.12 20.31
C VAL A 1198 75.67 69.05 21.56
N ILE A 1199 75.37 69.85 22.57
CA ILE A 1199 76.12 69.95 23.83
C ILE A 1199 75.19 69.52 24.99
N THR A 1200 75.66 68.63 25.86
CA THR A 1200 74.87 68.08 26.99
C THR A 1200 75.60 68.28 28.33
N ARG A 1201 74.86 68.60 29.39
CA ARG A 1201 75.28 68.74 30.80
C ARG A 1201 74.18 68.20 31.75
N THR A 1202 74.38 68.31 33.06
CA THR A 1202 73.46 67.76 34.09
C THR A 1202 73.33 68.74 35.24
N ILE A 1203 72.14 68.84 35.83
CA ILE A 1203 71.78 69.78 36.91
C ILE A 1203 71.06 69.05 38.06
N ILE A 1204 71.08 69.63 39.26
CA ILE A 1204 70.37 69.11 40.45
C ILE A 1204 69.56 70.26 41.07
N LYS A 1205 68.31 69.96 41.43
CA LYS A 1205 67.34 70.82 42.14
C LYS A 1205 67.14 70.25 43.54
N ASN A 1206 67.44 71.05 44.56
CA ASN A 1206 67.12 70.73 45.95
C ASN A 1206 65.64 71.00 46.29
#